data_AF-A0A673J9T7-F1
#
_entry.id   AF-A0A673J9T7-F1
#
_cell.length_a   1.000
_cell.length_b   1.000
_cell.length_c   1.000
_cell.angle_alpha   90.00
_cell.angle_beta   90.00
_cell.angle_gamma   90.00
#
_symmetry.space_group_name_H-M   'P 1'
#
loop_
_entity.id
_entity.type
_entity.pdbx_description
1 polymer ?
#
loop_
_entity_poly.entity_id
_entity_poly.type
_entity_poly.pdbx_seq_one_letter_code
_entity_poly.pdbx_strand_id
1 'polypeptide(L)'
;MFARNVVENVLNSSRYQVAIVEVASEGASTDAESGVDSKAVSKVRRKARGFLQEMVANISPAFIRITGWVLLKLFNGFFWSIQIHKGQLEMVKKAASEYNVPLVFLPVHKSHIDYLLITFILFCHNIKAPHIAAGNNLNIPILSTLIRKLGGFFIRRKLDETSDGKKDVLYRSLLHAVKELLRQQQFLEVYLEGTRSRSGKPSPAHAGMLSIVVDTLCANSIPDVLIVPVGISYDRIIEGNYNSEQLGKPKKNESLWGIACGVFRMLRKNYGCVRVDFTQPFSLKEYLDTQRSRHLQASLTLEQILLPTIIAAQYDEDLHLNSRDLSDEPWRRQVIANLAKHVLFTASKSSAIMSSHIVACLLLYRHRQGVLLSKLVEDFFNMKEEILSRDFDLGFSGNSEDVVMHALSLLGNCVNVTSTNRNTEFIIAPSNTVPALFELNFYSNGLFHVFIADAIIACSALALLREQSATSVSEQNSSSKLLSQERLIRRAAGLSHFLSNEVAVAVPCQTLYQVFHDAVTRLIEYGVLIVAEEDQEELSPSEEPWPKKFPGALAWRSDEEDEDSDFGDEQRDRYLKVSPSAEPQEFYTFLQRILTPVLEAYSGAAIFLHSLISPMSEREYTQKLFKYLLTRTERGVAAYGEPPALSNSLCKREGGVCRLELSSTFLPQANRNKLLQYILGFSLL
;
A
#
# COMPACT_ATOMS: atom_id res chain seq x y z
N MET A 1 0.84 -9.16 32.30
CA MET A 1 0.31 -8.14 33.24
C MET A 1 -0.49 -7.10 32.46
N PHE A 2 -1.72 -6.79 32.88
CA PHE A 2 -2.56 -5.75 32.25
C PHE A 2 -2.12 -4.35 32.68
N ALA A 3 -2.38 -3.35 31.85
CA ALA A 3 -2.10 -1.96 32.20
C ALA A 3 -2.93 -1.51 33.42
N ARG A 4 -2.33 -0.68 34.28
CA ARG A 4 -2.95 -0.17 35.51
C ARG A 4 -2.81 1.35 35.58
N ASN A 5 -3.84 2.02 36.11
CA ASN A 5 -3.84 3.45 36.40
C ASN A 5 -3.46 4.38 35.23
N VAL A 6 -3.60 3.94 33.97
CA VAL A 6 -3.22 4.72 32.78
C VAL A 6 -3.90 6.10 32.77
N VAL A 7 -5.20 6.14 33.08
CA VAL A 7 -5.96 7.39 33.15
C VAL A 7 -5.36 8.35 34.17
N GLU A 8 -5.12 7.88 35.40
CA GLU A 8 -4.60 8.74 36.48
C GLU A 8 -3.15 9.17 36.22
N ASN A 9 -2.31 8.29 35.67
CA ASN A 9 -0.92 8.59 35.29
C ASN A 9 -0.88 9.70 34.22
N VAL A 10 -1.75 9.63 33.22
CA VAL A 10 -1.85 10.67 32.18
C VAL A 10 -2.40 11.97 32.76
N LEU A 11 -3.45 11.90 33.58
CA LEU A 11 -4.05 13.08 34.23
C LEU A 11 -3.07 13.84 35.12
N ASN A 12 -2.08 13.15 35.71
CA ASN A 12 -1.09 13.73 36.63
C ASN A 12 0.20 14.19 35.92
N SER A 13 0.35 13.95 34.62
CA SER A 13 1.51 14.41 33.84
C SER A 13 1.57 15.93 33.74
N SER A 14 2.75 16.52 33.94
CA SER A 14 2.98 17.97 33.90
C SER A 14 2.52 18.60 32.57
N ARG A 15 2.85 17.95 31.45
CA ARG A 15 2.47 18.40 30.10
C ARG A 15 0.96 18.43 29.89
N TYR A 16 0.25 17.49 30.51
CA TYR A 16 -1.19 17.42 30.44
C TYR A 16 -1.86 18.50 31.31
N GLN A 17 -1.30 18.81 32.48
CA GLN A 17 -1.77 19.96 33.29
C GLN A 17 -1.59 21.27 32.52
N VAL A 18 -0.45 21.46 31.84
CA VAL A 18 -0.18 22.64 31.01
C VAL A 18 -1.20 22.76 29.87
N ALA A 19 -1.48 21.66 29.15
CA ALA A 19 -2.46 21.64 28.07
C ALA A 19 -3.90 21.94 28.57
N ILE A 20 -4.27 21.46 29.77
CA ILE A 20 -5.56 21.81 30.37
C ILE A 20 -5.65 23.31 30.63
N VAL A 21 -4.59 23.91 31.18
CA VAL A 21 -4.54 25.34 31.50
C VAL A 21 -4.60 26.18 30.22
N GLU A 22 -3.86 25.80 29.19
CA GLU A 22 -3.86 26.45 27.87
C GLU A 22 -5.26 26.45 27.25
N VAL A 23 -5.91 25.28 27.17
CA VAL A 23 -7.26 25.16 26.59
C VAL A 23 -8.33 25.85 27.46
N ALA A 24 -8.15 25.84 28.78
CA ALA A 24 -9.04 26.58 29.68
C ALA A 24 -8.89 28.10 29.51
N SER A 25 -7.70 28.58 29.17
CA SER A 25 -7.43 30.01 28.92
C SER A 25 -7.94 30.49 27.56
N GLU A 26 -7.89 29.65 26.51
CA GLU A 26 -8.42 30.01 25.18
C GLU A 26 -9.97 30.10 25.14
N GLY A 27 -10.67 29.39 26.03
CA GLY A 27 -12.13 29.42 26.13
C GLY A 27 -12.71 30.52 27.00
N ALA A 28 -11.86 31.27 27.71
CA ALA A 28 -12.26 32.44 28.50
C ALA A 28 -12.21 33.67 27.58
N SER A 29 -13.37 34.30 27.36
CA SER A 29 -13.49 35.53 26.56
C SER A 29 -12.56 36.65 27.06
N THR A 30 -12.06 37.44 26.12
CA THR A 30 -11.07 38.54 26.20
C THR A 30 -11.30 39.68 27.20
N ASP A 31 -12.20 39.56 28.17
CA ASP A 31 -12.58 40.64 29.10
C ASP A 31 -12.46 40.25 30.59
N ALA A 32 -11.38 39.55 30.97
CA ALA A 32 -11.04 39.40 32.39
C ALA A 32 -9.53 39.28 32.58
N GLU A 33 -8.90 40.39 32.97
CA GLU A 33 -7.58 40.36 33.61
C GLU A 33 -7.67 39.63 34.96
N SER A 34 -6.63 38.85 35.24
CA SER A 34 -6.29 38.14 36.49
C SER A 34 -6.90 36.74 36.73
N GLY A 35 -6.07 35.72 36.47
CA GLY A 35 -6.22 34.36 37.00
C GLY A 35 -7.00 33.39 36.12
N VAL A 36 -6.39 32.25 35.79
CA VAL A 36 -7.09 31.14 35.11
C VAL A 36 -8.24 30.67 36.00
N ASP A 37 -9.49 30.80 35.53
CA ASP A 37 -10.68 30.40 36.30
C ASP A 37 -10.61 28.91 36.66
N SER A 38 -10.54 28.63 37.97
CA SER A 38 -10.50 27.27 38.51
C SER A 38 -11.70 26.43 38.07
N LYS A 39 -12.86 27.05 37.80
CA LYS A 39 -14.04 26.34 37.29
C LYS A 39 -13.85 25.92 35.83
N ALA A 40 -13.28 26.77 34.98
CA ALA A 40 -12.96 26.44 33.59
C ALA A 40 -11.97 25.26 33.51
N VAL A 41 -10.88 25.29 34.29
CA VAL A 41 -9.89 24.19 34.41
C VAL A 41 -10.56 22.90 34.85
N SER A 42 -11.45 22.94 35.85
CA SER A 42 -12.16 21.75 36.34
C SER A 42 -13.09 21.14 35.27
N LYS A 43 -13.72 21.97 34.44
CA LYS A 43 -14.61 21.55 33.35
C LYS A 43 -13.81 20.89 32.23
N VAL A 44 -12.68 21.47 31.85
CA VAL A 44 -11.74 20.89 30.86
C VAL A 44 -11.17 19.57 31.38
N ARG A 45 -10.72 19.51 32.64
CA ARG A 45 -10.22 18.28 33.28
C ARG A 45 -11.25 17.15 33.27
N ARG A 46 -12.53 17.47 33.54
CA ARG A 46 -13.63 16.49 33.51
C ARG A 46 -13.91 15.98 32.10
N LYS A 47 -13.97 16.88 31.12
CA LYS A 47 -14.16 16.54 29.70
C LYS A 47 -13.02 15.63 29.21
N ALA A 48 -11.80 15.98 29.58
CA ALA A 48 -10.61 15.24 29.18
C ALA A 48 -10.47 13.90 29.91
N ARG A 49 -10.90 13.80 31.19
CA ARG A 49 -11.09 12.51 31.87
C ARG A 49 -12.11 11.62 31.17
N GLY A 50 -13.21 12.18 30.69
CA GLY A 50 -14.20 11.46 29.88
C GLY A 50 -13.56 10.88 28.61
N PHE A 51 -12.81 11.69 27.86
CA PHE A 51 -12.08 11.21 26.69
C PHE A 51 -11.01 10.15 27.04
N LEU A 52 -10.26 10.31 28.14
CA LEU A 52 -9.31 9.27 28.58
C LEU A 52 -10.03 7.98 28.96
N GLN A 53 -11.19 8.04 29.60
CA GLN A 53 -11.98 6.85 29.91
C GLN A 53 -12.54 6.19 28.66
N GLU A 54 -12.81 6.95 27.60
CA GLU A 54 -13.14 6.40 26.27
C GLU A 54 -11.92 5.79 25.56
N MET A 55 -10.72 6.35 25.78
CA MET A 55 -9.46 5.95 25.15
C MET A 55 -8.69 4.87 25.92
N VAL A 56 -8.93 4.65 27.21
CA VAL A 56 -8.20 3.62 27.97
C VAL A 56 -9.02 2.34 27.96
N ALA A 57 -8.44 1.29 27.41
CA ALA A 57 -9.06 -0.02 27.41
C ALA A 57 -9.17 -0.58 28.85
N ASN A 58 -10.31 -1.20 29.15
CA ASN A 58 -10.53 -1.86 30.44
C ASN A 58 -10.61 -3.37 30.22
N ILE A 59 -9.43 -3.99 30.14
CA ILE A 59 -9.32 -5.39 29.75
C ILE A 59 -9.92 -6.29 30.84
N SER A 60 -10.88 -7.13 30.45
CA SER A 60 -11.48 -8.12 31.34
C SER A 60 -11.11 -9.55 30.88
N PRO A 61 -10.37 -10.33 31.68
CA PRO A 61 -9.99 -11.70 31.32
C PRO A 61 -11.16 -12.63 31.04
N ALA A 62 -12.26 -12.47 31.78
CA ALA A 62 -13.49 -13.25 31.56
C ALA A 62 -14.12 -12.92 30.20
N PHE A 63 -14.18 -11.64 29.83
CA PHE A 63 -14.67 -11.23 28.51
C PHE A 63 -13.77 -11.73 27.39
N ILE A 64 -12.44 -11.65 27.53
CA ILE A 64 -11.52 -12.20 26.52
C ILE A 64 -11.80 -13.69 26.30
N ARG A 65 -11.96 -14.48 27.37
CA ARG A 65 -12.24 -15.92 27.24
C ARG A 65 -13.58 -16.21 26.55
N ILE A 66 -14.64 -15.49 26.95
CA ILE A 66 -15.97 -15.62 26.33
C ILE A 66 -15.91 -15.22 24.85
N THR A 67 -15.31 -14.08 24.54
CA THR A 67 -15.15 -13.60 23.18
C THR A 67 -14.29 -14.56 22.36
N GLY A 68 -13.21 -15.08 22.90
CA GLY A 68 -12.38 -16.09 22.23
C GLY A 68 -13.19 -17.34 21.86
N TRP A 69 -14.01 -17.85 22.79
CA TRP A 69 -14.90 -18.98 22.50
C TRP A 69 -15.96 -18.65 21.42
N VAL A 70 -16.55 -17.45 21.47
CA VAL A 70 -17.51 -17.00 20.44
C VAL A 70 -16.82 -16.87 19.09
N LEU A 71 -15.64 -16.24 19.02
CA LEU A 71 -14.87 -16.08 17.79
C LEU A 71 -14.47 -17.42 17.20
N LEU A 72 -14.05 -18.38 18.02
CA LEU A 72 -13.77 -19.75 17.57
C LEU A 72 -15.00 -20.38 16.88
N LYS A 73 -16.19 -20.24 17.47
CA LYS A 73 -17.43 -20.74 16.86
C LYS A 73 -17.81 -20.00 15.58
N LEU A 74 -17.65 -18.67 15.57
CA LEU A 74 -17.96 -17.85 14.41
C LEU A 74 -17.03 -18.18 13.25
N PHE A 75 -15.71 -18.20 13.48
CA PHE A 75 -14.71 -18.47 12.45
C PHE A 75 -14.88 -19.88 11.87
N ASN A 76 -15.09 -20.90 12.70
CA ASN A 76 -15.40 -22.25 12.21
C ASN A 76 -16.74 -22.33 11.45
N GLY A 77 -17.61 -21.33 11.59
CA GLY A 77 -18.91 -21.29 10.91
C GLY A 77 -18.86 -20.72 9.50
N PHE A 78 -17.83 -19.96 9.12
CA PHE A 78 -17.77 -19.30 7.80
C PHE A 78 -16.39 -19.33 7.11
N PHE A 79 -15.31 -19.66 7.83
CA PHE A 79 -14.03 -20.01 7.22
C PHE A 79 -13.85 -21.53 7.22
N TRP A 80 -13.24 -22.03 6.14
CA TRP A 80 -12.81 -23.42 6.05
C TRP A 80 -11.61 -23.68 6.96
N SER A 81 -10.63 -22.78 6.94
CA SER A 81 -9.46 -22.86 7.81
C SER A 81 -8.84 -21.47 8.04
N ILE A 82 -8.23 -21.31 9.21
CA ILE A 82 -7.31 -20.20 9.51
C ILE A 82 -5.92 -20.79 9.59
N GLN A 83 -5.06 -20.40 8.65
CA GLN A 83 -3.71 -20.92 8.48
C GLN A 83 -2.70 -19.92 9.03
N ILE A 84 -1.76 -20.41 9.82
CA ILE A 84 -0.68 -19.62 10.42
C ILE A 84 0.58 -20.46 10.38
N HIS A 85 1.69 -19.86 9.96
CA HIS A 85 2.97 -20.56 9.98
C HIS A 85 3.49 -20.70 11.42
N LYS A 86 3.64 -21.94 11.89
CA LYS A 86 4.03 -22.24 13.28
C LYS A 86 5.36 -21.58 13.67
N GLY A 87 6.37 -21.64 12.80
CA GLY A 87 7.68 -21.04 13.08
C GLY A 87 7.64 -19.51 13.20
N GLN A 88 6.75 -18.84 12.46
CA GLN A 88 6.61 -17.39 12.54
C GLN A 88 6.01 -16.98 13.88
N LEU A 89 5.02 -17.74 14.33
CA LEU A 89 4.39 -17.53 15.62
C LEU A 89 5.33 -17.84 16.79
N GLU A 90 6.14 -18.90 16.70
CA GLU A 90 7.18 -19.22 17.69
C GLU A 90 8.23 -18.10 17.79
N MET A 91 8.63 -17.53 16.65
CA MET A 91 9.49 -16.35 16.60
C MET A 91 8.87 -15.15 17.31
N VAL A 92 7.59 -14.82 17.06
CA VAL A 92 6.90 -13.73 17.77
C VAL A 92 6.80 -14.01 19.26
N LYS A 93 6.52 -15.26 19.63
CA LYS A 93 6.44 -15.68 21.04
C LYS A 93 7.78 -15.55 21.75
N LYS A 94 8.87 -15.95 21.10
CA LYS A 94 10.25 -15.81 21.59
C LYS A 94 10.59 -14.33 21.79
N ALA A 95 10.29 -13.50 20.79
CA ALA A 95 10.49 -12.04 20.87
C ALA A 95 9.73 -11.42 22.06
N ALA A 96 8.47 -11.86 22.25
CA ALA A 96 7.63 -11.40 23.36
C ALA A 96 8.12 -11.83 24.75
N SER A 97 8.79 -12.99 24.88
CA SER A 97 9.26 -13.51 26.17
C SER A 97 10.67 -13.06 26.54
N GLU A 98 11.58 -12.90 25.56
CA GLU A 98 13.01 -12.70 25.82
C GLU A 98 13.41 -11.22 25.94
N TYR A 99 12.89 -10.35 25.07
CA TYR A 99 13.38 -8.97 24.99
C TYR A 99 12.75 -8.03 26.03
N ASN A 100 11.67 -8.44 26.70
CA ASN A 100 10.95 -7.67 27.74
C ASN A 100 10.62 -6.21 27.32
N VAL A 101 10.33 -6.01 26.04
CA VAL A 101 9.94 -4.74 25.41
C VAL A 101 8.58 -4.86 24.73
N PRO A 102 7.83 -3.75 24.52
CA PRO A 102 6.55 -3.81 23.82
C PRO A 102 6.73 -4.21 22.35
N LEU A 103 5.84 -5.09 21.87
CA LEU A 103 5.68 -5.42 20.46
C LEU A 103 4.58 -4.53 19.85
N VAL A 104 4.84 -3.99 18.66
CA VAL A 104 3.88 -3.22 17.87
C VAL A 104 3.59 -3.97 16.58
N PHE A 105 2.40 -4.56 16.49
CA PHE A 105 1.91 -5.27 15.31
C PHE A 105 1.36 -4.27 14.30
N LEU A 106 1.87 -4.34 13.07
CA LEU A 106 1.53 -3.43 11.98
C LEU A 106 1.00 -4.24 10.78
N PRO A 107 -0.28 -4.66 10.84
CA PRO A 107 -0.91 -5.43 9.77
C PRO A 107 -1.33 -4.60 8.55
N VAL A 108 -1.40 -5.26 7.40
CA VAL A 108 -2.20 -4.78 6.25
C VAL A 108 -3.70 -4.85 6.61
N HIS A 109 -4.50 -3.92 6.07
CA HIS A 109 -5.93 -3.86 6.41
C HIS A 109 -6.82 -4.28 5.23
N LYS A 110 -7.38 -5.49 5.26
CA LYS A 110 -8.26 -6.02 4.20
C LYS A 110 -9.72 -6.13 4.63
N SER A 111 -10.01 -6.32 5.92
CA SER A 111 -11.38 -6.53 6.41
C SER A 111 -11.62 -5.98 7.83
N HIS A 112 -12.86 -5.61 8.15
CA HIS A 112 -13.27 -5.26 9.52
C HIS A 112 -13.08 -6.40 10.53
N ILE A 113 -12.84 -7.62 10.08
CA ILE A 113 -12.54 -8.75 10.97
C ILE A 113 -11.07 -8.86 11.37
N ASP A 114 -10.15 -8.16 10.68
CA ASP A 114 -8.69 -8.28 10.89
C ASP A 114 -8.31 -8.06 12.36
N TYR A 115 -8.89 -7.03 12.98
CA TYR A 115 -8.67 -6.67 14.40
C TYR A 115 -8.99 -7.83 15.36
N LEU A 116 -10.07 -8.55 15.06
CA LEU A 116 -10.52 -9.69 15.86
C LEU A 116 -9.68 -10.92 15.56
N LEU A 117 -9.29 -11.10 14.30
CA LEU A 117 -8.50 -12.25 13.84
C LEU A 117 -7.11 -12.26 14.48
N ILE A 118 -6.34 -11.17 14.39
CA ILE A 118 -4.98 -11.13 14.97
C ILE A 118 -5.05 -11.31 16.48
N THR A 119 -5.94 -10.57 17.15
CA THR A 119 -6.13 -10.67 18.60
C THR A 119 -6.51 -12.09 19.03
N PHE A 120 -7.40 -12.76 18.28
CA PHE A 120 -7.79 -14.15 18.52
C PHE A 120 -6.61 -15.11 18.37
N ILE A 121 -5.84 -14.98 17.29
CA ILE A 121 -4.66 -15.83 17.02
C ILE A 121 -3.65 -15.70 18.16
N LEU A 122 -3.26 -14.47 18.52
CA LEU A 122 -2.31 -14.24 19.61
C LEU A 122 -2.83 -14.81 20.94
N PHE A 123 -4.12 -14.63 21.23
CA PHE A 123 -4.76 -15.19 22.43
C PHE A 123 -4.71 -16.73 22.46
N CYS A 124 -5.06 -17.41 21.36
CA CYS A 124 -5.03 -18.87 21.25
C CYS A 124 -3.63 -19.45 21.48
N HIS A 125 -2.58 -18.68 21.19
CA HIS A 125 -1.20 -19.11 21.32
C HIS A 125 -0.49 -18.58 22.58
N ASN A 126 -1.26 -18.10 23.56
CA ASN A 126 -0.76 -17.56 24.84
C ASN A 126 0.21 -16.38 24.68
N ILE A 127 0.08 -15.63 23.59
CA ILE A 127 0.76 -14.34 23.41
C ILE A 127 -0.17 -13.26 23.95
N LYS A 128 0.39 -12.27 24.63
CA LYS A 128 -0.37 -11.16 25.21
C LYS A 128 -1.15 -10.44 24.10
N ALA A 129 -2.47 -10.31 24.28
CA ALA A 129 -3.32 -9.60 23.34
C ALA A 129 -2.91 -8.12 23.23
N PRO A 130 -2.83 -7.56 22.01
CA PRO A 130 -2.45 -6.18 21.78
C PRO A 130 -3.61 -5.22 22.09
N HIS A 131 -3.26 -3.95 22.37
CA HIS A 131 -4.23 -2.87 22.42
C HIS A 131 -4.46 -2.33 21.02
N ILE A 132 -5.72 -2.31 20.59
CA ILE A 132 -6.10 -2.04 19.21
C ILE A 132 -6.42 -0.56 19.03
N ALA A 133 -5.74 0.11 18.11
CA ALA A 133 -6.10 1.46 17.69
C ALA A 133 -7.32 1.44 16.75
N ALA A 134 -8.52 1.72 17.27
CA ALA A 134 -9.77 1.71 16.52
C ALA A 134 -10.20 3.13 16.09
N GLY A 135 -10.74 3.28 14.88
CA GLY A 135 -11.32 4.57 14.46
C GLY A 135 -12.67 4.86 15.13
N ASN A 136 -12.97 6.14 15.40
CA ASN A 136 -14.25 6.56 15.99
C ASN A 136 -15.51 6.09 15.22
N ASN A 137 -15.39 5.76 13.93
CA ASN A 137 -16.50 5.25 13.11
C ASN A 137 -17.04 3.89 13.60
N LEU A 138 -16.30 3.18 14.46
CA LEU A 138 -16.73 1.92 15.09
C LEU A 138 -17.31 2.12 16.50
N ASN A 139 -17.46 3.37 16.97
CA ASN A 139 -18.00 3.68 18.30
C ASN A 139 -19.54 3.58 18.31
N ILE A 140 -20.04 2.36 18.12
CA ILE A 140 -21.47 2.03 18.21
C ILE A 140 -21.74 1.50 19.63
N PRO A 141 -22.88 1.85 20.28
CA PRO A 141 -23.25 1.29 21.58
C PRO A 141 -23.17 -0.25 21.59
N ILE A 142 -22.78 -0.88 22.71
CA ILE A 142 -22.49 -2.32 22.85
C ILE A 142 -21.16 -2.75 22.20
N LEU A 143 -20.98 -2.53 20.89
CA LEU A 143 -19.74 -2.90 20.19
C LEU A 143 -18.54 -2.13 20.77
N SER A 144 -18.72 -0.84 21.07
CA SER A 144 -17.67 -0.02 21.68
C SER A 144 -17.29 -0.49 23.08
N THR A 145 -18.25 -1.02 23.85
CA THR A 145 -17.98 -1.62 25.17
C THR A 145 -17.22 -2.93 25.02
N LEU A 146 -17.56 -3.75 24.03
CA LEU A 146 -16.83 -4.98 23.74
C LEU A 146 -15.38 -4.67 23.34
N ILE A 147 -15.17 -3.77 22.37
CA ILE A 147 -13.85 -3.34 21.89
C ILE A 147 -12.99 -2.85 23.07
N ARG A 148 -13.53 -1.97 23.93
CA ARG A 148 -12.82 -1.48 25.13
C ARG A 148 -12.46 -2.59 26.11
N LYS A 149 -13.33 -3.59 26.27
CA LYS A 149 -13.08 -4.75 27.15
C LYS A 149 -12.04 -5.72 26.61
N LEU A 150 -11.78 -5.67 25.30
CA LEU A 150 -10.79 -6.50 24.62
C LEU A 150 -9.42 -5.84 24.47
N GLY A 151 -9.27 -4.56 24.82
CA GLY A 151 -8.00 -3.83 24.66
C GLY A 151 -8.04 -2.68 23.66
N GLY A 152 -9.16 -2.46 22.96
CA GLY A 152 -9.27 -1.43 21.95
C GLY A 152 -9.47 -0.02 22.52
N PHE A 153 -8.87 0.96 21.86
CA PHE A 153 -9.01 2.38 22.15
C PHE A 153 -9.40 3.18 20.91
N PHE A 154 -10.24 4.18 21.09
CA PHE A 154 -10.79 4.95 19.98
C PHE A 154 -9.95 6.19 19.65
N ILE A 155 -9.67 6.37 18.36
CA ILE A 155 -8.86 7.46 17.81
C ILE A 155 -9.65 8.22 16.74
N ARG A 156 -9.51 9.55 16.74
CA ARG A 156 -10.01 10.45 15.71
C ARG A 156 -9.11 10.38 14.48
N ARG A 157 -9.71 10.15 13.32
CA ARG A 157 -8.98 10.07 12.03
C ARG A 157 -8.36 11.39 11.58
N LYS A 158 -8.97 12.52 11.95
CA LYS A 158 -8.42 13.85 11.70
C LYS A 158 -8.08 14.51 13.04
N LEU A 159 -6.79 14.76 13.23
CA LEU A 159 -6.21 15.39 14.42
C LEU A 159 -6.39 16.93 14.42
N ASP A 160 -6.84 17.51 13.31
CA ASP A 160 -6.74 18.95 13.02
C ASP A 160 -8.07 19.64 12.65
N GLU A 161 -9.24 19.01 12.86
CA GLU A 161 -10.53 19.69 12.63
C GLU A 161 -11.12 20.22 13.95
N THR A 162 -10.56 21.34 14.41
CA THR A 162 -11.33 22.34 15.15
C THR A 162 -11.92 23.30 14.11
N SER A 163 -13.10 23.87 14.35
CA SER A 163 -13.76 24.84 13.44
C SER A 163 -12.87 26.02 13.02
N ASP A 164 -11.79 26.27 13.77
CA ASP A 164 -10.85 27.38 13.59
C ASP A 164 -9.51 26.98 12.95
N GLY A 165 -9.35 25.73 12.50
CA GLY A 165 -8.10 25.25 11.85
C GLY A 165 -6.89 25.10 12.79
N LYS A 166 -7.05 25.32 14.10
CA LYS A 166 -6.02 25.08 15.12
C LYS A 166 -5.90 23.58 15.46
N LYS A 167 -4.67 23.17 15.79
CA LYS A 167 -4.31 21.84 16.31
C LYS A 167 -5.04 21.57 17.62
N ASP A 168 -5.77 20.45 17.75
CA ASP A 168 -6.42 20.07 19.02
C ASP A 168 -5.34 19.64 20.05
N VAL A 169 -4.85 20.63 20.82
CA VAL A 169 -3.81 20.47 21.85
C VAL A 169 -4.25 19.47 22.91
N LEU A 170 -5.54 19.51 23.29
CA LEU A 170 -6.13 18.59 24.25
C LEU A 170 -6.06 17.16 23.73
N TYR A 171 -6.50 16.91 22.49
CA TYR A 171 -6.47 15.57 21.92
C TYR A 171 -5.05 15.04 21.70
N ARG A 172 -4.09 15.88 21.30
CA ARG A 172 -2.67 15.50 21.25
C ARG A 172 -2.13 15.13 22.63
N SER A 173 -2.56 15.82 23.69
CA SER A 173 -2.18 15.46 25.06
C SER A 173 -2.76 14.10 25.49
N LEU A 174 -3.94 13.71 25.00
CA LEU A 174 -4.57 12.42 25.29
C LEU A 174 -3.86 11.23 24.63
N LEU A 175 -3.17 11.45 23.51
CA LEU A 175 -2.33 10.43 22.86
C LEU A 175 -1.14 10.00 23.73
N HIS A 176 -0.82 10.75 24.80
CA HIS A 176 0.11 10.28 25.83
C HIS A 176 -0.34 9.00 26.55
N ALA A 177 -1.64 8.66 26.52
CA ALA A 177 -2.11 7.37 27.02
C ALA A 177 -1.42 6.19 26.31
N VAL A 178 -1.13 6.32 25.01
CA VAL A 178 -0.37 5.30 24.26
C VAL A 178 1.06 5.20 24.75
N LYS A 179 1.70 6.32 25.09
CA LYS A 179 3.06 6.32 25.67
C LYS A 179 3.08 5.57 27.00
N GLU A 180 2.06 5.78 27.83
CA GLU A 180 1.92 5.09 29.11
C GLU A 180 1.70 3.57 28.91
N LEU A 181 0.90 3.16 27.92
CA LEU A 181 0.75 1.75 27.55
C LEU A 181 2.10 1.13 27.15
N LEU A 182 2.89 1.84 26.33
CA LEU A 182 4.23 1.39 25.94
C LEU A 182 5.20 1.29 27.13
N ARG A 183 5.17 2.27 28.05
CA ARG A 183 5.96 2.23 29.31
C ARG A 183 5.62 1.03 30.17
N GLN A 184 4.34 0.65 30.19
CA GLN A 184 3.86 -0.56 30.87
C GLN A 184 4.03 -1.84 30.03
N GLN A 185 4.88 -1.80 28.99
CA GLN A 185 5.22 -2.92 28.10
C GLN A 185 3.97 -3.60 27.51
N GLN A 186 2.92 -2.83 27.21
CA GLN A 186 1.75 -3.33 26.53
C GLN A 186 2.00 -3.41 25.02
N PHE A 187 1.48 -4.46 24.40
CA PHE A 187 1.57 -4.62 22.95
C PHE A 187 0.50 -3.76 22.29
N LEU A 188 0.80 -3.27 21.08
CA LEU A 188 -0.11 -2.43 20.29
C LEU A 188 -0.38 -3.07 18.94
N GLU A 189 -1.57 -2.85 18.40
CA GLU A 189 -1.96 -3.20 17.03
C GLU A 189 -2.43 -1.94 16.32
N VAL A 190 -1.78 -1.62 15.21
CA VAL A 190 -1.99 -0.36 14.49
C VAL A 190 -2.03 -0.59 12.99
N TYR A 191 -3.14 -0.21 12.36
CA TYR A 191 -3.30 -0.26 10.91
C TYR A 191 -2.83 1.06 10.31
N LEU A 192 -1.64 1.04 9.70
CA LEU A 192 -1.03 2.24 9.13
C LEU A 192 -1.85 2.83 7.98
N GLU A 193 -2.62 2.01 7.26
CA GLU A 193 -3.50 2.46 6.17
C GLU A 193 -4.68 3.32 6.66
N GLY A 194 -5.08 3.24 7.94
CA GLY A 194 -6.20 3.97 8.53
C GLY A 194 -7.61 3.59 8.04
N THR A 195 -7.69 2.94 6.88
CA THR A 195 -8.90 2.33 6.30
C THR A 195 -8.56 1.01 5.63
N ARG A 196 -9.53 0.10 5.58
CA ARG A 196 -9.42 -1.14 4.79
C ARG A 196 -9.16 -0.83 3.32
N SER A 197 -8.37 -1.67 2.66
CA SER A 197 -8.16 -1.61 1.22
C SER A 197 -9.49 -1.84 0.49
N ARG A 198 -9.75 -0.99 -0.51
CA ARG A 198 -10.92 -1.09 -1.38
C ARG A 198 -10.60 -1.68 -2.75
N SER A 199 -9.33 -1.63 -3.14
CA SER A 199 -8.83 -2.11 -4.43
C SER A 199 -8.05 -3.41 -4.30
N GLY A 200 -7.72 -3.85 -3.08
CA GLY A 200 -6.83 -5.00 -2.84
C GLY A 200 -5.35 -4.58 -2.74
N LYS A 201 -5.00 -3.34 -3.13
CA LYS A 201 -3.68 -2.73 -2.98
C LYS A 201 -3.55 -2.04 -1.61
N PRO A 202 -2.37 -2.02 -0.96
CA PRO A 202 -2.17 -1.30 0.29
C PRO A 202 -2.34 0.21 0.08
N SER A 203 -3.08 0.87 0.97
CA SER A 203 -3.29 2.32 0.90
C SER A 203 -2.06 3.11 1.40
N PRO A 204 -1.92 4.41 1.04
CA PRO A 204 -0.86 5.25 1.58
C PRO A 204 -0.86 5.28 3.12
N ALA A 205 0.32 5.13 3.72
CA ALA A 205 0.46 5.05 5.16
C ALA A 205 0.19 6.38 5.88
N HIS A 206 -0.57 6.32 6.97
CA HIS A 206 -0.73 7.40 7.93
C HIS A 206 0.21 7.21 9.13
N ALA A 207 1.30 7.96 9.13
CA ALA A 207 2.37 7.90 10.13
C ALA A 207 1.99 8.40 11.55
N GLY A 208 0.76 8.87 11.79
CA GLY A 208 0.41 9.59 13.02
C GLY A 208 0.48 8.77 14.32
N MET A 209 0.22 7.47 14.27
CA MET A 209 0.39 6.60 15.45
C MET A 209 1.85 6.17 15.63
N LEU A 210 2.52 5.91 14.51
CA LEU A 210 3.93 5.52 14.49
C LEU A 210 4.83 6.65 15.03
N SER A 211 4.47 7.92 14.76
CA SER A 211 5.17 9.06 15.34
C SER A 211 5.11 9.08 16.86
N ILE A 212 3.99 8.67 17.48
CA ILE A 212 3.89 8.57 18.94
C ILE A 212 4.83 7.48 19.48
N VAL A 213 4.92 6.34 18.80
CA VAL A 213 5.82 5.24 19.17
C VAL A 213 7.28 5.70 19.09
N VAL A 214 7.68 6.30 17.97
CA VAL A 214 9.02 6.85 17.76
C VAL A 214 9.34 7.95 18.77
N ASP A 215 8.42 8.89 19.01
CA ASP A 215 8.60 9.96 20.01
C ASP A 215 8.77 9.40 21.43
N THR A 216 8.14 8.27 21.75
CA THR A 216 8.27 7.62 23.08
C THR A 216 9.64 6.99 23.26
N LEU A 217 10.16 6.38 22.19
CA LEU A 217 11.50 5.82 22.16
C LEU A 217 12.58 6.92 22.21
N CYS A 218 12.47 7.96 21.37
CA CYS A 218 13.41 9.09 21.35
C CYS A 218 13.42 9.87 22.67
N ALA A 219 12.30 9.92 23.39
CA ALA A 219 12.24 10.50 24.74
C ALA A 219 12.87 9.62 25.83
N ASN A 220 13.51 8.50 25.47
CA ASN A 220 14.09 7.50 26.37
C ASN A 220 13.11 7.01 27.45
N SER A 221 11.80 7.02 27.15
CA SER A 221 10.78 6.55 28.09
C SER A 221 10.68 5.03 28.14
N ILE A 222 11.18 4.36 27.11
CA ILE A 222 11.27 2.90 26.95
C ILE A 222 12.63 2.58 26.32
N PRO A 223 13.23 1.42 26.63
CA PRO A 223 14.56 1.06 26.11
C PRO A 223 14.55 0.74 24.62
N ASP A 224 13.49 0.06 24.14
CA ASP A 224 13.28 -0.29 22.74
C ASP A 224 11.81 -0.67 22.47
N VAL A 225 11.45 -0.85 21.20
CA VAL A 225 10.18 -1.37 20.69
C VAL A 225 10.46 -2.35 19.56
N LEU A 226 9.83 -3.51 19.57
CA LEU A 226 9.91 -4.44 18.44
C LEU A 226 8.73 -4.20 17.49
N ILE A 227 9.04 -3.92 16.23
CA ILE A 227 8.06 -3.75 15.16
C ILE A 227 7.80 -5.10 14.50
N VAL A 228 6.53 -5.48 14.37
CA VAL A 228 6.12 -6.75 13.74
C VAL A 228 5.18 -6.46 12.57
N PRO A 229 5.68 -6.39 11.33
CA PRO A 229 4.82 -6.37 10.15
C PRO A 229 4.00 -7.66 10.04
N VAL A 230 2.72 -7.56 9.66
CA VAL A 230 1.81 -8.73 9.57
C VAL A 230 1.08 -8.74 8.23
N GLY A 231 1.27 -9.81 7.47
CA GLY A 231 0.52 -10.09 6.25
C GLY A 231 -0.78 -10.83 6.54
N ILE A 232 -1.83 -10.51 5.79
CA ILE A 232 -3.13 -11.21 5.88
C ILE A 232 -3.65 -11.44 4.47
N SER A 233 -4.09 -12.65 4.18
CA SER A 233 -4.66 -13.05 2.90
C SER A 233 -5.94 -13.85 3.06
N TYR A 234 -6.92 -13.56 2.22
CA TYR A 234 -8.25 -14.15 2.25
C TYR A 234 -8.54 -14.76 0.88
N ASP A 235 -9.08 -15.99 0.84
CA ASP A 235 -9.64 -16.49 -0.41
C ASP A 235 -10.82 -15.64 -0.87
N ARG A 236 -11.70 -15.29 0.08
CA ARG A 236 -12.83 -14.39 -0.17
C ARG A 236 -13.01 -13.41 0.99
N ILE A 237 -13.11 -12.12 0.67
CA ILE A 237 -13.40 -11.11 1.70
C ILE A 237 -14.88 -11.16 2.09
N ILE A 238 -15.09 -10.98 3.39
CA ILE A 238 -16.40 -11.10 4.04
C ILE A 238 -17.40 -10.03 3.58
N GLU A 239 -16.89 -8.84 3.29
CA GLU A 239 -17.65 -7.60 3.29
C GLU A 239 -18.22 -7.27 1.91
N GLY A 240 -19.44 -7.68 1.59
CA GLY A 240 -20.04 -7.47 0.26
C GLY A 240 -20.39 -6.02 -0.17
N ASN A 241 -19.78 -4.98 0.43
CA ASN A 241 -20.08 -3.57 0.12
C ASN A 241 -18.96 -2.84 -0.63
N TYR A 242 -17.80 -3.47 -0.89
CA TYR A 242 -16.67 -2.84 -1.60
C TYR A 242 -17.08 -2.32 -2.98
N ASN A 243 -17.84 -3.09 -3.77
CA ASN A 243 -18.33 -2.66 -5.08
C ASN A 243 -19.11 -1.34 -4.98
N SER A 244 -19.93 -1.16 -3.94
CA SER A 244 -20.70 0.07 -3.75
C SER A 244 -19.82 1.27 -3.37
N GLU A 245 -18.76 1.05 -2.58
CA GLU A 245 -17.79 2.08 -2.19
C GLU A 245 -16.82 2.43 -3.32
N GLN A 246 -16.35 1.43 -4.08
CA GLN A 246 -15.60 1.59 -5.33
C GLN A 246 -16.44 2.30 -6.39
N LEU A 247 -17.77 2.17 -6.36
CA LEU A 247 -18.71 2.94 -7.19
C LEU A 247 -18.94 4.38 -6.66
N GLY A 248 -18.14 4.84 -5.70
CA GLY A 248 -18.18 6.21 -5.18
C GLY A 248 -19.36 6.52 -4.25
N LYS A 249 -20.15 5.51 -3.84
CA LYS A 249 -21.25 5.74 -2.89
C LYS A 249 -20.66 6.08 -1.51
N PRO A 250 -21.24 7.06 -0.79
CA PRO A 250 -20.72 7.48 0.49
C PRO A 250 -20.73 6.31 1.49
N LYS A 251 -19.69 6.23 2.32
CA LYS A 251 -19.59 5.23 3.37
C LYS A 251 -20.81 5.36 4.29
N LYS A 252 -21.63 4.31 4.35
CA LYS A 252 -22.72 4.23 5.32
C LYS A 252 -22.14 3.79 6.66
N ASN A 253 -22.48 4.51 7.74
CA ASN A 253 -22.15 4.05 9.08
C ASN A 253 -22.89 2.73 9.33
N GLU A 254 -22.20 1.76 9.91
CA GLU A 254 -22.80 0.47 10.23
C GLU A 254 -23.77 0.63 11.40
N SER A 255 -24.94 -0.01 11.31
CA SER A 255 -25.89 -0.11 12.40
C SER A 255 -25.75 -1.46 13.10
N LEU A 256 -26.13 -1.55 14.38
CA LEU A 256 -26.12 -2.84 15.11
C LEU A 256 -26.93 -3.92 14.40
N TRP A 257 -28.08 -3.53 13.84
CA TRP A 257 -28.91 -4.41 13.03
C TRP A 257 -28.19 -4.85 11.75
N GLY A 258 -27.52 -3.92 11.07
CA GLY A 258 -26.70 -4.22 9.89
C GLY A 258 -25.57 -5.20 10.20
N ILE A 259 -24.90 -5.05 11.34
CA ILE A 259 -23.85 -5.97 11.82
C ILE A 259 -24.45 -7.34 12.12
N ALA A 260 -25.55 -7.42 12.87
CA ALA A 260 -26.19 -8.68 13.22
C ALA A 260 -26.68 -9.45 11.97
N CYS A 261 -27.36 -8.76 11.05
CA CYS A 261 -27.73 -9.33 9.75
C CYS A 261 -26.49 -9.73 8.93
N GLY A 262 -25.41 -8.95 9.01
CA GLY A 262 -24.11 -9.24 8.43
C GLY A 262 -23.58 -10.57 8.93
N VAL A 263 -23.42 -10.75 10.24
CA VAL A 263 -22.94 -11.99 10.89
C VAL A 263 -23.82 -13.17 10.50
N PHE A 264 -25.14 -13.02 10.49
CA PHE A 264 -26.04 -14.10 10.10
C PHE A 264 -25.90 -14.49 8.62
N ARG A 265 -25.70 -13.50 7.73
CA ARG A 265 -25.39 -13.74 6.32
C ARG A 265 -24.02 -14.39 6.16
N MET A 266 -23.05 -14.03 6.99
CA MET A 266 -21.71 -14.60 6.96
C MET A 266 -21.73 -16.09 7.31
N LEU A 267 -22.43 -16.47 8.38
CA LEU A 267 -22.58 -17.87 8.80
C LEU A 267 -23.28 -18.78 7.77
N ARG A 268 -23.90 -18.19 6.74
CA ARG A 268 -24.56 -18.93 5.64
C ARG A 268 -23.68 -19.06 4.40
N LYS A 269 -22.50 -18.46 4.40
CA LYS A 269 -21.59 -18.42 3.25
C LYS A 269 -20.26 -19.04 3.64
N ASN A 270 -19.63 -19.68 2.67
CA ASN A 270 -18.25 -20.12 2.77
C ASN A 270 -17.34 -19.01 2.21
N TYR A 271 -16.36 -18.58 3.00
CA TYR A 271 -15.36 -17.58 2.61
C TYR A 271 -13.98 -18.19 2.32
N GLY A 272 -13.88 -19.51 2.30
CA GLY A 272 -12.63 -20.22 2.04
C GLY A 272 -11.67 -20.13 3.22
N CYS A 273 -10.39 -20.07 2.94
CA CYS A 273 -9.32 -20.01 3.91
C CYS A 273 -8.84 -18.57 4.15
N VAL A 274 -8.27 -18.36 5.34
CA VAL A 274 -7.53 -17.15 5.68
C VAL A 274 -6.13 -17.54 6.10
N ARG A 275 -5.14 -16.83 5.61
CA ARG A 275 -3.76 -17.01 6.00
C ARG A 275 -3.21 -15.74 6.64
N VAL A 276 -2.57 -15.89 7.80
CA VAL A 276 -1.93 -14.80 8.54
C VAL A 276 -0.45 -15.11 8.68
N ASP A 277 0.39 -14.21 8.16
CA ASP A 277 1.83 -14.36 8.14
C ASP A 277 2.48 -13.28 9.02
N PHE A 278 3.16 -13.71 10.09
CA PHE A 278 3.93 -12.81 10.95
C PHE A 278 5.37 -12.72 10.45
N THR A 279 5.85 -11.51 10.20
CA THR A 279 7.24 -11.28 9.76
C THR A 279 8.19 -11.13 10.94
N GLN A 280 9.49 -11.15 10.65
CA GLN A 280 10.53 -11.04 11.66
C GLN A 280 10.42 -9.74 12.46
N PRO A 281 10.26 -9.81 13.80
CA PRO A 281 10.32 -8.64 14.65
C PRO A 281 11.69 -7.96 14.54
N PHE A 282 11.71 -6.65 14.32
CA PHE A 282 12.96 -5.87 14.29
C PHE A 282 12.94 -4.73 15.31
N SER A 283 14.13 -4.36 15.79
CA SER A 283 14.31 -3.26 16.74
C SER A 283 14.04 -1.91 16.08
N LEU A 284 13.12 -1.13 16.65
CA LEU A 284 12.89 0.24 16.21
C LEU A 284 14.11 1.12 16.49
N LYS A 285 14.78 0.91 17.63
CA LYS A 285 15.99 1.65 17.98
C LYS A 285 17.10 1.43 16.96
N GLU A 286 17.40 0.18 16.65
CA GLU A 286 18.40 -0.20 15.65
C GLU A 286 18.07 0.37 14.27
N TYR A 287 16.79 0.30 13.86
CA TYR A 287 16.34 0.92 12.62
C TYR A 287 16.63 2.42 12.59
N LEU A 288 16.25 3.16 13.64
CA LEU A 288 16.47 4.62 13.71
C LEU A 288 17.96 4.98 13.72
N ASP A 289 18.78 4.24 14.45
CA ASP A 289 20.23 4.45 14.51
C ASP A 289 20.89 4.17 13.14
N THR A 290 20.41 3.16 12.42
CA THR A 290 20.83 2.88 11.03
C THR A 290 20.42 4.00 10.08
N GLN A 291 19.19 4.50 10.17
CA GLN A 291 18.72 5.59 9.30
C GLN A 291 19.47 6.90 9.55
N ARG A 292 19.97 7.16 10.77
CA ARG A 292 20.85 8.31 11.04
C ARG A 292 22.19 8.24 10.31
N SER A 293 22.68 7.03 10.08
CA SER A 293 23.97 6.78 9.44
C SER A 293 23.89 6.81 7.92
N ARG A 294 22.68 6.69 7.35
CA ARG A 294 22.44 6.75 5.90
C ARG A 294 22.14 8.18 5.46
N HIS A 295 22.69 8.59 4.32
CA HIS A 295 22.21 9.77 3.60
C HIS A 295 20.81 9.46 3.04
N LEU A 296 19.74 9.98 3.66
CA LEU A 296 18.41 9.91 3.04
C LEU A 296 18.39 10.87 1.85
N GLN A 297 18.26 10.33 0.64
CA GLN A 297 17.94 11.13 -0.53
C GLN A 297 16.59 11.81 -0.34
N ALA A 298 16.51 13.08 -0.73
CA ALA A 298 15.26 13.82 -0.76
C ALA A 298 14.28 13.12 -1.71
N SER A 299 13.00 13.00 -1.30
CA SER A 299 11.96 12.52 -2.20
C SER A 299 11.76 13.60 -3.27
N LEU A 300 12.13 13.29 -4.52
CA LEU A 300 11.86 14.16 -5.65
C LEU A 300 10.34 14.34 -5.84
N THR A 301 9.91 15.54 -6.19
CA THR A 301 8.49 15.82 -6.48
C THR A 301 8.12 15.27 -7.85
N LEU A 302 6.85 14.89 -8.04
CA LEU A 302 6.35 14.44 -9.34
C LEU A 302 6.70 15.44 -10.47
N GLU A 303 6.66 16.74 -10.17
CA GLU A 303 7.07 17.79 -11.09
C GLU A 303 8.55 17.66 -11.49
N GLN A 304 9.45 17.41 -10.53
CA GLN A 304 10.89 17.20 -10.77
C GLN A 304 11.21 15.94 -11.59
N ILE A 305 10.38 14.90 -11.53
CA ILE A 305 10.56 13.69 -12.39
C ILE A 305 10.01 13.92 -13.78
N LEU A 306 8.87 14.58 -13.85
CA LEU A 306 8.18 14.82 -15.10
C LEU A 306 8.88 15.91 -15.92
N LEU A 307 9.46 16.93 -15.28
CA LEU A 307 10.14 18.04 -15.94
C LEU A 307 11.18 17.53 -16.94
N PRO A 308 12.26 16.81 -16.57
CA PRO A 308 13.27 16.35 -17.53
C PRO A 308 12.72 15.54 -18.71
N THR A 309 11.63 14.80 -18.50
CA THR A 309 11.05 13.89 -19.49
C THR A 309 9.99 14.56 -20.38
N ILE A 310 9.30 15.59 -19.89
CA ILE A 310 8.18 16.28 -20.58
C ILE A 310 8.61 17.67 -21.09
N ILE A 311 9.53 18.33 -20.40
CA ILE A 311 9.99 19.69 -20.64
C ILE A 311 11.51 19.66 -20.54
N ALA A 312 12.22 19.71 -21.67
CA ALA A 312 13.68 19.76 -21.73
C ALA A 312 14.26 21.05 -21.09
N ALA A 313 14.10 21.20 -19.78
CA ALA A 313 14.60 22.29 -18.97
C ALA A 313 15.64 21.72 -18.02
N GLN A 314 16.86 22.21 -18.13
CA GLN A 314 17.93 21.98 -17.16
C GLN A 314 17.48 22.52 -15.80
N TYR A 315 17.77 21.74 -14.75
CA TYR A 315 17.61 22.16 -13.38
C TYR A 315 19.00 22.25 -12.74
N ASP A 316 19.30 23.37 -12.10
CA ASP A 316 20.46 23.50 -11.22
C ASP A 316 20.22 22.68 -9.94
N GLU A 317 21.15 21.77 -9.65
CA GLU A 317 21.20 21.03 -8.39
C GLU A 317 21.80 21.91 -7.30
N ASP A 318 20.99 22.36 -6.35
CA ASP A 318 21.49 22.80 -5.04
C ASP A 318 20.38 22.74 -3.98
N LEU A 319 20.04 21.52 -3.54
CA LEU A 319 19.28 21.31 -2.30
C LEU A 319 19.90 20.17 -1.50
N HIS A 320 21.15 20.38 -1.08
CA HIS A 320 21.73 19.65 0.05
C HIS A 320 21.03 20.09 1.34
N LEU A 321 20.09 19.28 1.84
CA LEU A 321 19.59 19.41 3.22
C LEU A 321 20.66 18.88 4.18
N ASN A 322 21.68 19.70 4.41
CA ASN A 322 22.67 19.49 5.47
C ASN A 322 22.05 19.91 6.81
N SER A 323 21.45 18.95 7.51
CA SER A 323 20.98 19.15 8.89
C SER A 323 20.90 17.81 9.61
N ARG A 324 21.95 17.51 10.37
CA ARG A 324 22.08 16.33 11.25
C ARG A 324 21.65 16.71 12.66
N ASP A 325 20.35 16.72 12.96
CA ASP A 325 19.90 16.60 14.35
C ASP A 325 18.46 16.07 14.47
N LEU A 326 18.17 15.30 15.52
CA LEU A 326 16.84 14.72 15.79
C LEU A 326 15.79 15.77 16.19
N SER A 327 16.25 16.99 16.44
CA SER A 327 15.44 18.20 16.64
C SER A 327 14.82 18.71 15.32
N ASP A 328 15.30 18.23 14.16
CA ASP A 328 14.80 18.63 12.85
C ASP A 328 13.50 17.90 12.49
N GLU A 329 12.37 18.59 12.68
CA GLU A 329 11.01 18.12 12.40
C GLU A 329 10.81 17.49 10.99
N PRO A 330 11.39 18.02 9.89
CA PRO A 330 11.28 17.45 8.55
C PRO A 330 11.97 16.08 8.41
N TRP A 331 13.20 15.95 8.90
CA TRP A 331 13.94 14.67 8.89
C TRP A 331 13.16 13.60 9.65
N ARG A 332 12.69 13.93 10.86
CA ARG A 332 11.91 13.00 11.67
C ARG A 332 10.66 12.51 10.95
N ARG A 333 9.92 13.41 10.30
CA ARG A 333 8.73 13.04 9.51
C ARG A 333 9.09 12.13 8.34
N GLN A 334 10.19 12.39 7.66
CA GLN A 334 10.65 11.56 6.55
C GLN A 334 11.03 10.15 7.02
N VAL A 335 11.78 10.03 8.12
CA VAL A 335 12.16 8.72 8.68
C VAL A 335 10.93 7.91 9.08
N ILE A 336 9.95 8.54 9.73
CA ILE A 336 8.70 7.87 10.13
C ILE A 336 7.89 7.45 8.89
N ALA A 337 7.83 8.29 7.85
CA ALA A 337 7.17 7.95 6.59
C ALA A 337 7.85 6.77 5.89
N ASN A 338 9.18 6.75 5.87
CA ASN A 338 9.97 5.63 5.33
C ASN A 338 9.77 4.35 6.13
N LEU A 339 9.74 4.43 7.46
CA LEU A 339 9.43 3.27 8.31
C LEU A 339 8.03 2.73 8.01
N ALA A 340 7.04 3.61 7.87
CA ALA A 340 5.67 3.19 7.56
C ALA A 340 5.58 2.51 6.18
N LYS A 341 6.26 3.05 5.16
CA LYS A 341 6.36 2.45 3.83
C LYS A 341 7.09 1.10 3.86
N HIS A 342 8.21 1.01 4.58
CA HIS A 342 8.97 -0.24 4.76
C HIS A 342 8.08 -1.32 5.35
N VAL A 343 7.41 -1.03 6.46
CA VAL A 343 6.53 -1.99 7.15
C VAL A 343 5.38 -2.45 6.26
N LEU A 344 4.68 -1.54 5.59
CA LEU A 344 3.57 -1.90 4.71
C LEU A 344 4.05 -2.75 3.51
N PHE A 345 5.19 -2.39 2.92
CA PHE A 345 5.78 -3.18 1.85
C PHE A 345 6.13 -4.59 2.34
N THR A 346 6.81 -4.71 3.48
CA THR A 346 7.20 -5.99 4.08
C THR A 346 5.98 -6.84 4.42
N ALA A 347 4.95 -6.26 5.04
CA ALA A 347 3.69 -6.95 5.37
C ALA A 347 2.91 -7.40 4.13
N SER A 348 2.90 -6.57 3.07
CA SER A 348 2.28 -6.94 1.80
C SER A 348 3.06 -8.06 1.11
N LYS A 349 4.40 -7.96 1.03
CA LYS A 349 5.27 -8.95 0.41
C LYS A 349 5.19 -10.31 1.12
N SER A 350 5.06 -10.31 2.44
CA SER A 350 4.93 -11.53 3.23
C SER A 350 3.54 -12.16 3.20
N SER A 351 2.53 -11.47 2.63
CA SER A 351 1.17 -12.00 2.58
C SER A 351 1.09 -13.12 1.55
N ALA A 352 0.72 -14.33 1.96
CA ALA A 352 0.62 -15.45 1.04
C ALA A 352 -0.38 -15.23 -0.10
N ILE A 353 -0.11 -15.82 -1.26
CA ILE A 353 -0.99 -15.74 -2.42
C ILE A 353 -2.06 -16.85 -2.35
N MET A 354 -3.33 -16.45 -2.41
CA MET A 354 -4.49 -17.36 -2.39
C MET A 354 -4.86 -17.83 -3.80
N SER A 355 -5.61 -18.94 -3.90
CA SER A 355 -5.98 -19.50 -5.20
C SER A 355 -6.92 -18.57 -5.98
N SER A 356 -7.80 -17.85 -5.28
CA SER A 356 -8.68 -16.85 -5.87
C SER A 356 -7.93 -15.69 -6.52
N HIS A 357 -6.77 -15.30 -5.98
CA HIS A 357 -5.94 -14.25 -6.56
C HIS A 357 -5.39 -14.69 -7.93
N ILE A 358 -4.87 -15.92 -8.02
CA ILE A 358 -4.30 -16.48 -9.26
C ILE A 358 -5.37 -16.62 -10.33
N VAL A 359 -6.51 -17.25 -9.99
CA VAL A 359 -7.62 -17.45 -10.94
C VAL A 359 -8.17 -16.11 -11.44
N ALA A 360 -8.38 -15.13 -10.54
CA ALA A 360 -8.85 -13.80 -10.94
C ALA A 360 -7.86 -13.08 -11.85
N CYS A 361 -6.55 -13.18 -11.57
CA CYS A 361 -5.48 -12.61 -12.38
C CYS A 361 -5.44 -13.24 -13.79
N LEU A 362 -5.49 -14.56 -13.89
CA LEU A 362 -5.51 -15.27 -15.17
C LEU A 362 -6.74 -14.92 -16.00
N LEU A 363 -7.93 -14.90 -15.39
CA LEU A 363 -9.17 -14.54 -16.09
C LEU A 363 -9.17 -13.09 -16.59
N LEU A 364 -8.56 -12.15 -15.86
CA LEU A 364 -8.53 -10.74 -16.28
C LEU A 364 -7.44 -10.44 -17.32
N TYR A 365 -6.23 -10.97 -17.15
CA TYR A 365 -5.06 -10.55 -17.93
C TYR A 365 -4.64 -11.56 -19.00
N ARG A 366 -5.00 -12.85 -18.88
CA ARG A 366 -4.68 -13.86 -19.91
C ARG A 366 -5.92 -14.31 -20.68
N HIS A 367 -6.99 -14.65 -19.97
CA HIS A 367 -8.16 -15.40 -20.47
C HIS A 367 -9.46 -14.59 -20.50
N ARG A 368 -9.36 -13.32 -20.86
CA ARG A 368 -10.50 -12.39 -20.82
C ARG A 368 -11.66 -12.78 -21.73
N GLN A 369 -11.38 -13.44 -22.86
CA GLN A 369 -12.39 -13.91 -23.80
C GLN A 369 -12.99 -15.28 -23.42
N GLY A 370 -12.52 -15.87 -22.32
CA GLY A 370 -12.87 -17.21 -21.87
C GLY A 370 -11.81 -18.25 -22.24
N VAL A 371 -11.79 -19.33 -21.47
CA VAL A 371 -10.81 -20.42 -21.58
C VAL A 371 -11.44 -21.75 -21.18
N LEU A 372 -10.94 -22.86 -21.73
CA LEU A 372 -11.30 -24.20 -21.28
C LEU A 372 -10.77 -24.46 -19.87
N LEU A 373 -11.54 -25.17 -19.03
CA LEU A 373 -11.12 -25.51 -17.67
C LEU A 373 -9.75 -26.21 -17.63
N SER A 374 -9.49 -27.16 -18.53
CA SER A 374 -8.20 -27.86 -18.63
C SER A 374 -7.03 -26.91 -18.82
N LYS A 375 -7.15 -25.96 -19.77
CA LYS A 375 -6.10 -24.95 -20.02
C LYS A 375 -5.98 -23.96 -18.87
N LEU A 376 -7.08 -23.60 -18.20
CA LEU A 376 -7.02 -22.76 -17.00
C LEU A 376 -6.26 -23.44 -15.86
N VAL A 377 -6.45 -24.75 -15.66
CA VAL A 377 -5.73 -25.53 -14.64
C VAL A 377 -4.23 -25.62 -14.95
N GLU A 378 -3.88 -25.80 -16.22
CA GLU A 378 -2.48 -25.79 -16.69
C GLU A 378 -1.83 -24.42 -16.44
N ASP A 379 -2.48 -23.33 -16.85
CA ASP A 379 -1.94 -21.99 -16.66
C ASP A 379 -1.92 -21.57 -15.18
N PHE A 380 -2.85 -22.07 -14.38
CA PHE A 380 -2.82 -21.93 -12.92
C PHE A 380 -1.59 -22.62 -12.32
N PHE A 381 -1.28 -23.85 -12.77
CA PHE A 381 -0.08 -24.55 -12.32
C PHE A 381 1.19 -23.78 -12.69
N ASN A 382 1.29 -23.31 -13.95
CA ASN A 382 2.44 -22.52 -14.40
C ASN A 382 2.59 -21.22 -13.57
N MET A 383 1.48 -20.47 -13.38
CA MET A 383 1.49 -19.26 -12.57
C MET A 383 1.89 -19.52 -11.11
N LYS A 384 1.45 -20.66 -10.55
CA LYS A 384 1.80 -21.08 -9.20
C LYS A 384 3.32 -21.33 -9.07
N GLU A 385 3.94 -21.99 -10.05
CA GLU A 385 5.40 -22.18 -10.06
C GLU A 385 6.16 -20.84 -10.21
N GLU A 386 5.67 -19.93 -11.06
CA GLU A 386 6.24 -18.58 -11.24
C GLU A 386 6.17 -17.71 -9.96
N ILE A 387 5.17 -17.92 -9.12
CA ILE A 387 5.03 -17.22 -7.83
C ILE A 387 6.05 -17.79 -6.83
N LEU A 388 6.16 -19.12 -6.77
CA LEU A 388 7.09 -19.81 -5.87
C LEU A 388 8.55 -19.49 -6.19
N SER A 389 8.91 -19.40 -7.48
CA SER A 389 10.26 -19.04 -7.91
C SER A 389 10.65 -17.59 -7.57
N ARG A 390 9.68 -16.74 -7.20
CA ARG A 390 9.87 -15.35 -6.76
C ARG A 390 9.84 -15.20 -5.23
N ASP A 391 9.99 -16.30 -4.49
CA ASP A 391 9.97 -16.36 -3.02
C ASP A 391 8.65 -15.88 -2.40
N PHE A 392 7.53 -16.10 -3.08
CA PHE A 392 6.19 -15.86 -2.54
C PHE A 392 5.54 -17.16 -2.09
N ASP A 393 4.96 -17.14 -0.89
CA ASP A 393 4.29 -18.29 -0.32
C ASP A 393 2.82 -18.38 -0.80
N LEU A 394 2.23 -19.58 -0.74
CA LEU A 394 0.88 -19.88 -1.19
C LEU A 394 -0.03 -20.24 -0.02
N GLY A 395 -1.25 -19.69 0.03
CA GLY A 395 -2.23 -19.97 1.07
C GLY A 395 -3.07 -21.23 0.85
N PHE A 396 -2.64 -22.11 -0.05
CA PHE A 396 -3.37 -23.31 -0.46
C PHE A 396 -2.40 -24.45 -0.80
N SER A 397 -2.91 -25.67 -0.84
CA SER A 397 -2.18 -26.87 -1.24
C SER A 397 -3.14 -27.89 -1.87
N GLY A 398 -2.60 -28.92 -2.53
CA GLY A 398 -3.38 -29.98 -3.17
C GLY A 398 -3.31 -29.95 -4.70
N ASN A 399 -4.21 -30.69 -5.34
CA ASN A 399 -4.30 -30.78 -6.80
C ASN A 399 -4.79 -29.46 -7.39
N SER A 400 -4.13 -28.96 -8.45
CA SER A 400 -4.50 -27.74 -9.15
C SER A 400 -5.95 -27.73 -9.64
N GLU A 401 -6.49 -28.86 -10.09
CA GLU A 401 -7.87 -28.94 -10.59
C GLU A 401 -8.89 -28.64 -9.47
N ASP A 402 -8.75 -29.31 -8.32
CA ASP A 402 -9.61 -29.10 -7.15
C ASP A 402 -9.50 -27.67 -6.62
N VAL A 403 -8.28 -27.13 -6.58
CA VAL A 403 -8.00 -25.77 -6.12
C VAL A 403 -8.61 -24.72 -7.04
N VAL A 404 -8.53 -24.92 -8.36
CA VAL A 404 -9.15 -24.03 -9.36
C VAL A 404 -10.66 -24.10 -9.24
N MET A 405 -11.25 -25.29 -9.12
CA MET A 405 -12.69 -25.46 -8.93
C MET A 405 -13.17 -24.80 -7.63
N HIS A 406 -12.39 -24.92 -6.55
CA HIS A 406 -12.66 -24.22 -5.30
C HIS A 406 -12.64 -22.70 -5.48
N ALA A 407 -11.61 -22.15 -6.11
CA ALA A 407 -11.49 -20.71 -6.38
C ALA A 407 -12.65 -20.19 -7.23
N LEU A 408 -13.05 -20.92 -8.28
CA LEU A 408 -14.20 -20.57 -9.13
C LEU A 408 -15.50 -20.55 -8.32
N SER A 409 -15.70 -21.53 -7.44
CA SER A 409 -16.87 -21.56 -6.54
C SER A 409 -16.91 -20.34 -5.60
N LEU A 410 -15.76 -19.85 -5.15
CA LEU A 410 -15.69 -18.67 -4.28
C LEU A 410 -15.92 -17.36 -5.04
N LEU A 411 -15.37 -17.24 -6.25
CA LEU A 411 -15.57 -16.08 -7.13
C LEU A 411 -17.04 -15.97 -7.59
N GLY A 412 -17.74 -17.10 -7.72
CA GLY A 412 -19.20 -17.16 -7.90
C GLY A 412 -19.68 -16.30 -9.07
N ASN A 413 -20.52 -15.29 -8.78
CA ASN A 413 -21.14 -14.40 -9.79
C ASN A 413 -20.13 -13.60 -10.64
N CYS A 414 -18.85 -13.59 -10.27
CA CYS A 414 -17.82 -12.95 -11.05
C CYS A 414 -17.43 -13.74 -12.31
N VAL A 415 -17.82 -15.01 -12.38
CA VAL A 415 -17.40 -15.95 -13.43
C VAL A 415 -18.64 -16.59 -14.07
N ASN A 416 -18.62 -16.68 -15.39
CA ASN A 416 -19.60 -17.41 -16.17
C ASN A 416 -19.01 -18.76 -16.57
N VAL A 417 -19.73 -19.84 -16.25
CA VAL A 417 -19.36 -21.20 -16.65
C VAL A 417 -20.37 -21.68 -17.68
N THR A 418 -19.92 -21.94 -18.89
CA THR A 418 -20.75 -22.50 -19.97
C THR A 418 -20.27 -23.91 -20.32
N SER A 419 -21.22 -24.83 -20.50
CA SER A 419 -20.91 -26.17 -21.01
C SER A 419 -20.86 -26.15 -22.52
N THR A 420 -19.89 -26.84 -23.10
CA THR A 420 -19.89 -27.17 -24.53
C THR A 420 -20.97 -28.22 -24.84
N ASN A 421 -21.44 -28.25 -26.09
CA ASN A 421 -22.49 -29.18 -26.57
C ASN A 421 -22.16 -30.68 -26.39
N ARG A 422 -20.93 -31.03 -26.00
CA ARG A 422 -20.49 -32.40 -25.74
C ARG A 422 -20.48 -32.78 -24.24
N ASN A 423 -21.03 -31.95 -23.34
CA ASN A 423 -21.14 -32.19 -21.88
C ASN A 423 -19.85 -32.61 -21.16
N THR A 424 -18.69 -32.43 -21.79
CA THR A 424 -17.39 -32.94 -21.30
C THR A 424 -16.41 -31.81 -20.97
N GLU A 425 -16.60 -30.62 -21.54
CA GLU A 425 -15.70 -29.48 -21.33
C GLU A 425 -16.48 -28.22 -20.94
N PHE A 426 -15.97 -27.54 -19.91
CA PHE A 426 -16.49 -26.27 -19.41
C PHE A 426 -15.62 -25.11 -19.91
N ILE A 427 -16.26 -24.09 -20.45
CA ILE A 427 -15.64 -22.81 -20.79
C ILE A 427 -15.91 -21.84 -19.63
N ILE A 428 -14.84 -21.21 -19.16
CA ILE A 428 -14.83 -20.29 -18.03
C ILE A 428 -14.49 -18.92 -18.55
N ALA A 429 -15.35 -17.94 -18.32
CA ALA A 429 -15.14 -16.56 -18.73
C ALA A 429 -15.45 -15.59 -17.59
N PRO A 430 -14.73 -14.46 -17.48
CA PRO A 430 -15.11 -13.41 -16.53
C PRO A 430 -16.49 -12.82 -16.90
N SER A 431 -17.25 -12.42 -15.89
CA SER A 431 -18.52 -11.70 -16.08
C SER A 431 -18.24 -10.26 -16.50
N ASN A 432 -18.91 -9.80 -17.56
CA ASN A 432 -18.73 -8.46 -18.13
C ASN A 432 -19.46 -7.35 -17.34
N THR A 433 -20.05 -7.67 -16.19
CA THR A 433 -20.70 -6.66 -15.35
C THR A 433 -19.64 -5.85 -14.59
N VAL A 434 -19.82 -4.53 -14.49
CA VAL A 434 -18.89 -3.65 -13.77
C VAL A 434 -18.60 -4.13 -12.33
N PRO A 435 -19.60 -4.55 -11.53
CA PRO A 435 -19.33 -5.06 -10.17
C PRO A 435 -18.50 -6.36 -10.14
N ALA A 436 -18.69 -7.25 -11.12
CA ALA A 436 -17.90 -8.48 -11.22
C ALA A 436 -16.45 -8.18 -11.59
N LEU A 437 -16.22 -7.27 -12.55
CA LEU A 437 -14.88 -6.85 -12.95
C LEU A 437 -14.13 -6.19 -11.79
N PHE A 438 -14.81 -5.37 -10.97
CA PHE A 438 -14.19 -4.74 -9.81
C PHE A 438 -13.82 -5.76 -8.73
N GLU A 439 -14.66 -6.76 -8.51
CA GLU A 439 -14.38 -7.85 -7.56
C GLU A 439 -13.25 -8.75 -8.06
N LEU A 440 -13.21 -9.11 -9.34
CA LEU A 440 -12.07 -9.83 -9.94
C LEU A 440 -10.80 -9.02 -9.83
N ASN A 441 -10.86 -7.72 -10.12
CA ASN A 441 -9.69 -6.86 -10.07
C ASN A 441 -9.14 -6.76 -8.64
N PHE A 442 -10.04 -6.66 -7.66
CA PHE A 442 -9.70 -6.71 -6.24
C PHE A 442 -8.86 -7.94 -5.88
N TYR A 443 -9.30 -9.14 -6.29
CA TYR A 443 -8.55 -10.38 -6.02
C TYR A 443 -7.27 -10.49 -6.84
N SER A 444 -7.29 -10.05 -8.11
CA SER A 444 -6.11 -10.09 -8.98
C SER A 444 -4.97 -9.20 -8.48
N ASN A 445 -5.29 -8.12 -7.76
CA ASN A 445 -4.31 -7.25 -7.13
C ASN A 445 -3.47 -7.94 -6.05
N GLY A 446 -3.89 -9.13 -5.59
CA GLY A 446 -3.06 -10.02 -4.79
C GLY A 446 -1.76 -10.41 -5.51
N LEU A 447 -1.73 -10.55 -6.84
CA LEU A 447 -0.51 -10.88 -7.60
C LEU A 447 0.26 -9.63 -8.05
N PHE A 448 -0.30 -8.44 -7.88
CA PHE A 448 0.29 -7.21 -8.41
C PHE A 448 1.72 -7.00 -7.91
N HIS A 449 1.95 -7.18 -6.60
CA HIS A 449 3.26 -7.00 -5.97
C HIS A 449 4.27 -8.12 -6.29
N VAL A 450 3.83 -9.25 -6.84
CA VAL A 450 4.71 -10.34 -7.29
C VAL A 450 5.40 -9.96 -8.60
N PHE A 451 4.65 -9.36 -9.54
CA PHE A 451 5.11 -9.11 -10.91
C PHE A 451 5.38 -7.63 -11.20
N ILE A 452 5.24 -6.73 -10.23
CA ILE A 452 5.25 -5.29 -10.51
C ILE A 452 6.55 -4.77 -11.11
N ALA A 453 7.70 -5.22 -10.62
CA ALA A 453 9.00 -4.81 -11.15
C ALA A 453 9.15 -5.30 -12.60
N ASP A 454 8.83 -6.57 -12.84
CA ASP A 454 8.86 -7.23 -14.15
C ASP A 454 7.89 -6.54 -15.14
N ALA A 455 6.70 -6.15 -14.68
CA ALA A 455 5.69 -5.42 -15.46
C ALA A 455 6.14 -4.01 -15.85
N ILE A 456 6.81 -3.27 -14.94
CA ILE A 456 7.37 -1.95 -15.24
C ILE A 456 8.50 -2.05 -16.28
N ILE A 457 9.35 -3.07 -16.19
CA ILE A 457 10.36 -3.35 -17.24
C ILE A 457 9.67 -3.64 -18.56
N ALA A 458 8.66 -4.52 -18.59
CA ALA A 458 7.97 -4.92 -19.81
C ALA A 458 7.24 -3.75 -20.51
N CYS A 459 6.58 -2.88 -19.74
CA CYS A 459 5.96 -1.65 -20.26
C CYS A 459 7.01 -0.63 -20.72
N SER A 460 8.17 -0.56 -20.05
CA SER A 460 9.25 0.37 -20.41
C SER A 460 9.96 -0.06 -21.69
N ALA A 461 10.16 -1.37 -21.88
CA ALA A 461 10.65 -1.95 -23.12
C ALA A 461 9.70 -1.63 -24.28
N LEU A 462 8.38 -1.79 -24.10
CA LEU A 462 7.38 -1.41 -25.10
C LEU A 462 7.49 0.06 -25.52
N ALA A 463 7.63 0.97 -24.54
CA ALA A 463 7.76 2.39 -24.82
C ALA A 463 8.99 2.70 -25.66
N LEU A 464 10.15 2.12 -25.32
CA LEU A 464 11.40 2.31 -26.07
C LEU A 464 11.33 1.74 -27.49
N LEU A 465 10.76 0.55 -27.66
CA LEU A 465 10.56 -0.07 -28.98
C LEU A 465 9.65 0.76 -29.89
N ARG A 466 8.67 1.48 -29.31
CA ARG A 466 7.79 2.40 -30.05
C ARG A 466 8.52 3.68 -30.45
N GLU A 467 9.31 4.27 -29.56
CA GLU A 467 10.14 5.45 -29.87
C GLU A 467 11.07 5.19 -31.06
N GLN A 468 11.72 4.02 -31.09
CA GLN A 468 12.56 3.59 -32.21
C GLN A 468 11.78 3.44 -33.53
N SER A 469 10.58 2.85 -33.48
CA SER A 469 9.75 2.69 -34.69
C SER A 469 9.22 4.01 -35.27
N ALA A 470 9.09 5.05 -34.44
CA ALA A 470 8.69 6.38 -34.89
C ALA A 470 9.85 7.16 -35.54
N THR A 471 11.09 6.84 -35.16
CA THR A 471 12.31 7.48 -35.70
C THR A 471 12.85 6.76 -36.94
N SER A 472 12.61 5.46 -37.10
CA SER A 472 13.16 4.63 -38.19
C SER A 472 12.41 4.70 -39.53
N VAL A 473 11.58 5.73 -39.77
CA VAL A 473 10.86 5.86 -41.06
C VAL A 473 11.80 6.19 -42.24
N SER A 474 13.07 6.54 -41.98
CA SER A 474 14.03 6.96 -43.02
C SER A 474 15.09 5.93 -43.44
N GLU A 475 15.28 4.79 -42.76
CA GLU A 475 16.32 3.81 -43.17
C GLU A 475 15.81 2.38 -43.14
N GLN A 476 15.73 1.77 -44.32
CA GLN A 476 15.51 0.34 -44.50
C GLN A 476 16.78 -0.40 -44.09
N ASN A 477 16.88 -0.79 -42.82
CA ASN A 477 17.66 -1.95 -42.43
C ASN A 477 16.96 -2.66 -41.28
N SER A 478 16.69 -3.95 -41.48
CA SER A 478 16.09 -4.88 -40.52
C SER A 478 17.06 -5.25 -39.40
N SER A 479 17.73 -4.26 -38.80
CA SER A 479 18.47 -4.50 -37.56
C SER A 479 17.42 -4.75 -36.48
N SER A 480 17.57 -5.88 -35.79
CA SER A 480 16.80 -6.23 -34.61
C SER A 480 16.71 -5.04 -33.67
N LYS A 481 15.52 -4.72 -33.17
CA LYS A 481 15.28 -3.61 -32.24
C LYS A 481 16.04 -3.83 -30.93
N LEU A 482 17.28 -3.38 -30.88
CA LEU A 482 18.17 -3.49 -29.72
C LEU A 482 17.75 -2.48 -28.65
N LEU A 483 17.77 -2.93 -27.40
CA LEU A 483 17.45 -2.13 -26.22
C LEU A 483 18.68 -2.07 -25.31
N SER A 484 19.23 -0.87 -25.09
CA SER A 484 20.22 -0.65 -24.03
C SER A 484 19.61 -1.00 -22.68
N GLN A 485 20.29 -1.85 -21.90
CA GLN A 485 19.85 -2.24 -20.56
C GLN A 485 19.80 -1.02 -19.64
N GLU A 486 20.81 -0.15 -19.70
CA GLU A 486 20.81 1.04 -18.87
C GLU A 486 19.67 2.02 -19.22
N ARG A 487 19.39 2.24 -20.52
CA ARG A 487 18.25 3.06 -20.97
C ARG A 487 16.92 2.46 -20.53
N LEU A 488 16.78 1.14 -20.60
CA LEU A 488 15.59 0.41 -20.13
C LEU A 488 15.35 0.63 -18.63
N ILE A 489 16.39 0.46 -17.81
CA ILE A 489 16.31 0.62 -16.36
C ILE A 489 16.01 2.07 -15.98
N ARG A 490 16.65 3.05 -16.64
CA ARG A 490 16.32 4.48 -16.43
C ARG A 490 14.87 4.78 -16.76
N ARG A 491 14.35 4.23 -17.87
CA ARG A 491 12.95 4.42 -18.27
C ARG A 491 11.98 3.80 -17.26
N ALA A 492 12.31 2.61 -16.76
CA ALA A 492 11.59 1.92 -15.71
C ALA A 492 11.57 2.69 -14.38
N ALA A 493 12.70 3.26 -13.97
CA ALA A 493 12.78 4.11 -12.78
C ALA A 493 11.88 5.35 -12.90
N GLY A 494 11.86 6.00 -14.08
CA GLY A 494 10.95 7.11 -14.35
C GLY A 494 9.48 6.72 -14.23
N LEU A 495 9.08 5.59 -14.82
CA LEU A 495 7.72 5.07 -14.71
C LEU A 495 7.34 4.70 -13.27
N SER A 496 8.26 4.06 -12.54
CA SER A 496 8.06 3.70 -11.13
C SER A 496 7.84 4.92 -10.26
N HIS A 497 8.60 6.00 -10.48
CA HIS A 497 8.39 7.22 -9.73
C HIS A 497 7.05 7.87 -10.10
N PHE A 498 6.69 7.90 -11.38
CA PHE A 498 5.39 8.41 -11.82
C PHE A 498 4.21 7.71 -11.14
N LEU A 499 4.35 6.40 -10.88
CA LEU A 499 3.34 5.56 -10.25
C LEU A 499 3.50 5.43 -8.72
N SER A 500 4.37 6.21 -8.07
CA SER A 500 4.75 6.02 -6.66
C SER A 500 3.61 6.07 -5.65
N ASN A 501 2.47 6.66 -6.02
CA ASN A 501 1.28 6.76 -5.17
C ASN A 501 0.40 5.51 -5.23
N GLU A 502 0.48 4.74 -6.32
CA GLU A 502 -0.30 3.51 -6.54
C GLU A 502 0.57 2.26 -6.36
N VAL A 503 1.87 2.40 -6.59
CA VAL A 503 2.78 1.29 -6.76
C VAL A 503 4.00 1.46 -5.84
N ALA A 504 4.16 0.51 -4.92
CA ALA A 504 5.39 0.35 -4.15
C ALA A 504 6.23 -0.77 -4.77
N VAL A 505 7.30 -0.40 -5.47
CA VAL A 505 8.20 -1.36 -6.16
C VAL A 505 9.30 -1.87 -5.24
N ALA A 506 9.77 -1.01 -4.33
CA ALA A 506 10.88 -1.33 -3.43
C ALA A 506 10.61 -0.80 -2.03
N VAL A 507 11.29 -1.39 -1.04
CA VAL A 507 11.40 -0.79 0.30
C VAL A 507 12.21 0.51 0.23
N PRO A 508 11.92 1.52 1.07
CA PRO A 508 12.67 2.79 1.08
C PRO A 508 14.16 2.65 1.37
N CYS A 509 14.61 1.50 1.87
CA CYS A 509 15.99 1.21 2.19
C CYS A 509 16.76 0.50 1.06
N GLN A 510 16.13 0.29 -0.11
CA GLN A 510 16.69 -0.34 -1.31
C GLN A 510 16.60 0.64 -2.48
N THR A 511 17.60 0.63 -3.38
CA THR A 511 17.58 1.49 -4.57
C THR A 511 16.70 0.87 -5.66
N LEU A 512 15.91 1.68 -6.34
CA LEU A 512 15.04 1.21 -7.44
C LEU A 512 15.86 0.58 -8.58
N TYR A 513 17.06 1.10 -8.83
CA TYR A 513 17.93 0.61 -9.87
C TYR A 513 18.36 -0.84 -9.63
N GLN A 514 18.72 -1.20 -8.38
CA GLN A 514 18.99 -2.60 -8.01
C GLN A 514 17.77 -3.50 -8.27
N VAL A 515 16.57 -3.08 -7.85
CA VAL A 515 15.34 -3.86 -8.08
C VAL A 515 15.09 -4.11 -9.57
N PHE A 516 15.36 -3.12 -10.42
CA PHE A 516 15.20 -3.24 -11.86
C PHE A 516 16.31 -4.04 -12.53
N HIS A 517 17.54 -4.00 -12.03
CA HIS A 517 18.60 -4.92 -12.47
C HIS A 517 18.21 -6.38 -12.19
N ASP A 518 17.72 -6.66 -10.98
CA ASP A 518 17.26 -8.00 -10.62
C ASP A 518 16.08 -8.42 -11.49
N ALA A 519 15.16 -7.50 -11.80
CA ALA A 519 14.03 -7.77 -12.70
C ALA A 519 14.45 -8.06 -14.14
N VAL A 520 15.40 -7.30 -14.69
CA VAL A 520 15.97 -7.57 -16.02
C VAL A 520 16.66 -8.93 -16.02
N THR A 521 17.45 -9.24 -15.00
CA THR A 521 18.16 -10.54 -14.88
C THR A 521 17.17 -11.70 -14.86
N ARG A 522 16.11 -11.62 -14.04
CA ARG A 522 15.03 -12.62 -14.04
C ARG A 522 14.38 -12.76 -15.41
N LEU A 523 14.05 -11.66 -16.08
CA LEU A 523 13.43 -11.71 -17.40
C LEU A 523 14.36 -12.31 -18.48
N ILE A 524 15.68 -12.20 -18.31
CA ILE A 524 16.65 -12.91 -19.14
C ILE A 524 16.64 -14.41 -18.84
N GLU A 525 16.64 -14.80 -17.56
CA GLU A 525 16.57 -16.21 -17.13
C GLU A 525 15.30 -16.91 -17.63
N TYR A 526 14.16 -16.21 -17.65
CA TYR A 526 12.89 -16.70 -18.22
C TYR A 526 12.85 -16.67 -19.76
N GLY A 527 13.91 -16.18 -20.42
CA GLY A 527 13.98 -16.08 -21.88
C GLY A 527 13.00 -15.08 -22.49
N VAL A 528 12.49 -14.13 -21.70
CA VAL A 528 11.66 -13.00 -22.17
C VAL A 528 12.54 -11.96 -22.84
N LEU A 529 13.71 -11.69 -22.24
CA LEU A 529 14.76 -10.84 -22.79
C LEU A 529 15.94 -11.73 -23.18
N ILE A 530 16.58 -11.41 -24.31
CA ILE A 530 17.74 -12.14 -24.82
C ILE A 530 18.90 -11.14 -24.94
N VAL A 531 20.08 -11.52 -24.47
CA VAL A 531 21.30 -10.72 -24.64
C VAL A 531 21.74 -10.80 -26.10
N ALA A 532 21.95 -9.66 -26.74
CA ALA A 532 22.46 -9.60 -28.09
C ALA A 532 23.98 -9.75 -28.07
N GLU A 533 24.51 -10.97 -28.23
CA GLU A 533 25.96 -11.24 -28.21
C GLU A 533 26.65 -10.84 -29.53
N GLU A 534 26.01 -11.09 -30.68
CA GLU A 534 26.62 -10.86 -32.01
C GLU A 534 26.78 -9.37 -32.39
N ASP A 535 25.97 -8.47 -31.83
CA ASP A 535 25.99 -7.03 -32.17
C ASP A 535 26.91 -6.20 -31.23
N GLN A 536 27.50 -6.80 -30.19
CA GLN A 536 28.31 -6.08 -29.20
C GLN A 536 29.72 -5.73 -29.69
N GLU A 537 30.26 -6.45 -30.68
CA GLU A 537 31.60 -6.20 -31.23
C GLU A 537 31.61 -5.05 -32.27
N GLU A 538 30.48 -4.77 -32.93
CA GLU A 538 30.37 -3.74 -33.98
C GLU A 538 29.83 -2.38 -33.49
N LEU A 539 29.26 -2.32 -32.28
CA LEU A 539 28.75 -1.08 -31.70
C LEU A 539 29.89 -0.28 -31.04
N SER A 540 30.57 0.57 -31.82
CA SER A 540 31.36 1.67 -31.27
C SER A 540 30.49 2.52 -30.33
N PRO A 541 31.02 3.07 -29.21
CA PRO A 541 30.22 3.86 -28.28
C PRO A 541 29.60 5.02 -29.05
N SER A 542 28.30 4.94 -29.33
CA SER A 542 27.62 6.03 -29.99
C SER A 542 27.78 7.26 -29.12
N GLU A 543 28.33 8.33 -29.67
CA GLU A 543 28.28 9.69 -29.13
C GLU A 543 26.81 10.18 -29.09
N GLU A 544 25.91 9.47 -28.40
CA GLU A 544 24.72 10.13 -27.90
C GLU A 544 25.21 11.11 -26.83
N PRO A 545 24.89 12.41 -26.95
CA PRO A 545 25.31 13.39 -25.97
C PRO A 545 24.68 13.02 -24.63
N TRP A 546 25.48 12.39 -23.77
CA TRP A 546 25.14 12.16 -22.37
C TRP A 546 24.61 13.48 -21.79
N PRO A 547 23.37 13.54 -21.29
CA PRO A 547 22.95 14.68 -20.50
C PRO A 547 23.92 14.77 -19.31
N LYS A 548 24.73 15.83 -19.28
CA LYS A 548 25.67 16.07 -18.19
C LYS A 548 24.91 16.15 -16.87
N LYS A 549 25.39 15.36 -15.90
CA LYS A 549 24.98 15.25 -14.49
C LYS A 549 23.46 15.14 -14.27
N PHE A 550 23.01 13.91 -14.03
CA PHE A 550 21.72 13.66 -13.42
C PHE A 550 21.70 14.14 -11.97
N PRO A 551 20.51 14.43 -11.42
CA PRO A 551 20.34 14.64 -10.00
C PRO A 551 21.01 13.51 -9.22
N GLY A 552 21.74 13.77 -8.14
CA GLY A 552 22.44 12.76 -7.33
C GLY A 552 21.53 11.61 -6.85
N ALA A 553 20.21 11.83 -6.85
CA ALA A 553 19.17 10.82 -6.63
C ALA A 553 19.13 9.67 -7.67
N LEU A 554 19.67 9.90 -8.86
CA LEU A 554 19.64 9.00 -10.02
C LEU A 554 21.05 8.63 -10.52
N ALA A 555 22.09 9.20 -9.92
CA ALA A 555 23.48 8.95 -10.28
C ALA A 555 24.02 7.73 -9.52
N TRP A 556 24.51 6.74 -10.25
CA TRP A 556 24.99 5.46 -9.72
C TRP A 556 26.45 5.49 -9.24
N ARG A 557 27.02 6.69 -9.00
CA ARG A 557 28.40 6.77 -8.52
C ARG A 557 28.40 6.45 -7.03
N SER A 558 28.91 5.26 -6.71
CA SER A 558 29.51 4.96 -5.42
C SER A 558 30.51 6.08 -5.12
N ASP A 559 30.30 6.84 -4.03
CA ASP A 559 31.27 7.82 -3.53
C ASP A 559 32.49 7.13 -2.86
N GLU A 560 32.59 5.80 -2.92
CA GLU A 560 33.79 5.07 -2.50
C GLU A 560 34.72 4.93 -3.71
N GLU A 561 35.54 5.97 -3.90
CA GLU A 561 36.77 5.92 -4.69
C GLU A 561 37.77 5.00 -3.96
N ASP A 562 37.57 3.69 -4.03
CA ASP A 562 38.62 2.72 -3.72
C ASP A 562 39.59 2.69 -4.91
N GLU A 563 40.65 3.49 -4.83
CA GLU A 563 41.70 3.65 -5.86
C GLU A 563 42.49 2.35 -6.20
N ASP A 564 42.23 1.22 -5.52
CA ASP A 564 42.96 -0.04 -5.70
C ASP A 564 42.10 -1.22 -6.19
N SER A 565 40.88 -0.96 -6.68
CA SER A 565 40.03 -1.99 -7.27
C SER A 565 40.36 -2.16 -8.75
N ASP A 566 40.95 -3.30 -9.14
CA ASP A 566 41.17 -3.76 -10.53
C ASP A 566 39.84 -3.93 -11.33
N PHE A 567 38.72 -3.43 -10.80
CA PHE A 567 37.42 -3.27 -11.45
C PHE A 567 37.36 -2.01 -12.35
N GLY A 568 38.46 -1.72 -13.04
CA GLY A 568 38.54 -0.68 -14.07
C GLY A 568 37.89 -1.07 -15.40
N ASP A 569 37.17 -2.20 -15.47
CA ASP A 569 36.26 -2.48 -16.57
C ASP A 569 35.00 -1.62 -16.36
N GLU A 570 34.98 -0.45 -17.00
CA GLU A 570 33.76 0.29 -17.31
C GLU A 570 32.70 -0.74 -17.74
N GLN A 571 31.68 -0.95 -16.90
CA GLN A 571 30.70 -2.01 -17.10
C GLN A 571 29.93 -1.71 -18.38
N ARG A 572 30.39 -2.29 -19.50
CA ARG A 572 29.85 -2.02 -20.84
C ARG A 572 28.35 -2.25 -20.81
N ASP A 573 27.59 -1.27 -21.31
CA ASP A 573 26.14 -1.36 -21.39
C ASP A 573 25.76 -2.59 -22.23
N ARG A 574 24.82 -3.39 -21.72
CA ARG A 574 24.39 -4.63 -22.36
C ARG A 574 23.19 -4.33 -23.25
N TYR A 575 23.21 -4.82 -24.48
CA TYR A 575 22.07 -4.69 -25.38
C TYR A 575 21.19 -5.94 -25.34
N LEU A 576 19.88 -5.71 -25.25
CA LEU A 576 18.84 -6.71 -25.06
C LEU A 576 17.88 -6.70 -26.25
N LYS A 577 17.28 -7.86 -26.54
CA LYS A 577 16.18 -8.03 -27.50
C LYS A 577 15.02 -8.72 -26.80
N VAL A 578 13.80 -8.39 -27.19
CA VAL A 578 12.62 -9.16 -26.73
C VAL A 578 12.56 -10.47 -27.52
N SER A 579 12.33 -11.58 -26.82
CA SER A 579 12.30 -12.91 -27.42
C SER A 579 11.18 -13.06 -28.45
N PRO A 580 11.45 -13.65 -29.63
CA PRO A 580 10.44 -13.89 -30.65
C PRO A 580 9.61 -15.16 -30.38
N SER A 581 9.97 -15.97 -29.38
CA SER A 581 9.29 -17.23 -29.06
C SER A 581 7.88 -16.99 -28.52
N ALA A 582 6.92 -17.85 -28.88
CA ALA A 582 5.51 -17.66 -28.56
C ALA A 582 5.23 -17.64 -27.03
N GLU A 583 5.81 -18.58 -26.27
CA GLU A 583 5.57 -18.68 -24.82
C GLU A 583 6.11 -17.47 -24.03
N PRO A 584 7.40 -17.06 -24.17
CA PRO A 584 7.89 -15.84 -23.54
C PRO A 584 7.14 -14.58 -23.99
N GLN A 585 6.69 -14.53 -25.24
CA GLN A 585 5.92 -13.39 -25.76
C GLN A 585 4.52 -13.30 -25.13
N GLU A 586 3.87 -14.43 -24.86
CA GLU A 586 2.62 -14.47 -24.09
C GLU A 586 2.83 -13.95 -22.66
N PHE A 587 3.90 -14.39 -21.99
CA PHE A 587 4.22 -13.93 -20.65
C PHE A 587 4.59 -12.44 -20.62
N TYR A 588 5.37 -11.95 -21.59
CA TYR A 588 5.68 -10.53 -21.77
C TYR A 588 4.40 -9.68 -21.93
N THR A 589 3.46 -10.16 -22.75
CA THR A 589 2.16 -9.50 -22.94
C THR A 589 1.33 -9.54 -21.65
N PHE A 590 1.36 -10.64 -20.90
CA PHE A 590 0.73 -10.73 -19.59
C PHE A 590 1.28 -9.69 -18.61
N LEU A 591 2.62 -9.55 -18.50
CA LEU A 591 3.26 -8.56 -17.64
C LEU A 591 2.81 -7.13 -17.98
N GLN A 592 2.71 -6.79 -19.26
CA GLN A 592 2.20 -5.48 -19.70
C GLN A 592 0.72 -5.28 -19.34
N ARG A 593 -0.10 -6.33 -19.43
CA ARG A 593 -1.53 -6.28 -19.08
C ARG A 593 -1.76 -6.09 -17.58
N ILE A 594 -0.87 -6.56 -16.71
CA ILE A 594 -0.97 -6.31 -15.26
C ILE A 594 -0.94 -4.81 -14.94
N LEU A 595 -0.09 -4.03 -15.63
CA LEU A 595 0.04 -2.59 -15.37
C LEU A 595 -0.97 -1.74 -16.16
N THR A 596 -1.58 -2.32 -17.21
CA THR A 596 -2.52 -1.63 -18.10
C THR A 596 -3.71 -0.98 -17.36
N PRO A 597 -4.39 -1.60 -16.37
CA PRO A 597 -5.48 -0.95 -15.63
C PRO A 597 -5.05 0.38 -14.98
N VAL A 598 -3.86 0.43 -14.38
CA VAL A 598 -3.32 1.62 -13.74
C VAL A 598 -3.01 2.69 -14.79
N LEU A 599 -2.34 2.30 -15.90
CA LEU A 599 -2.02 3.22 -16.99
C LEU A 599 -3.28 3.75 -17.70
N GLU A 600 -4.33 2.93 -17.83
CA GLU A 600 -5.63 3.30 -18.37
C GLU A 600 -6.33 4.32 -17.47
N ALA A 601 -6.30 4.11 -16.15
CA ALA A 601 -6.84 5.06 -15.17
C ALA A 601 -6.09 6.41 -15.22
N TYR A 602 -4.75 6.39 -15.33
CA TYR A 602 -3.92 7.59 -15.44
C TYR A 602 -4.10 8.32 -16.77
N SER A 603 -4.19 7.60 -17.89
CA SER A 603 -4.48 8.21 -19.20
C SER A 603 -5.89 8.80 -19.23
N GLY A 604 -6.87 8.13 -18.63
CA GLY A 604 -8.22 8.68 -18.42
C GLY A 604 -8.22 9.95 -17.57
N ALA A 605 -7.43 9.98 -16.49
CA ALA A 605 -7.25 11.18 -15.67
C ALA A 605 -6.55 12.29 -16.46
N ALA A 606 -5.52 11.98 -17.25
CA ALA A 606 -4.85 12.95 -18.13
C ALA A 606 -5.80 13.53 -19.18
N ILE A 607 -6.66 12.71 -19.80
CA ILE A 607 -7.70 13.19 -20.71
C ILE A 607 -8.68 14.11 -19.98
N PHE A 608 -9.11 13.73 -18.76
CA PHE A 608 -9.99 14.55 -17.95
C PHE A 608 -9.36 15.91 -17.57
N LEU A 609 -8.04 15.96 -17.35
CA LEU A 609 -7.31 17.21 -17.11
C LEU A 609 -7.45 18.23 -18.26
N HIS A 610 -7.69 17.80 -19.51
CA HIS A 610 -7.95 18.72 -20.61
C HIS A 610 -9.29 19.47 -20.48
N SER A 611 -10.23 18.93 -19.70
CA SER A 611 -11.56 19.52 -19.48
C SER A 611 -11.61 20.50 -18.31
N LEU A 612 -10.52 20.64 -17.55
CA LEU A 612 -10.42 21.59 -16.44
C LEU A 612 -10.17 23.01 -16.95
N ILE A 613 -11.20 23.86 -16.81
CA ILE A 613 -11.15 25.27 -17.22
C ILE A 613 -11.08 26.20 -16.00
N SER A 614 -11.59 25.78 -14.84
CA SER A 614 -11.65 26.60 -13.61
C SER A 614 -11.15 25.85 -12.37
N PRO A 615 -10.62 26.59 -11.37
CA PRO A 615 -10.32 26.03 -10.05
C PRO A 615 -11.54 25.38 -9.43
N MET A 616 -11.36 24.20 -8.85
CA MET A 616 -12.46 23.47 -8.23
C MET A 616 -12.04 22.79 -6.94
N SER A 617 -13.00 22.46 -6.07
CA SER A 617 -12.67 21.77 -4.82
C SER A 617 -12.19 20.34 -5.08
N GLU A 618 -11.27 19.84 -4.25
CA GLU A 618 -10.74 18.48 -4.35
C GLU A 618 -11.83 17.41 -4.38
N ARG A 619 -12.83 17.57 -3.51
CA ARG A 619 -13.96 16.64 -3.40
C ARG A 619 -14.78 16.60 -4.69
N GLU A 620 -15.04 17.77 -5.27
CA GLU A 620 -15.82 17.87 -6.51
C GLU A 620 -15.05 17.31 -7.71
N TYR A 621 -13.75 17.57 -7.79
CA TYR A 621 -12.89 17.03 -8.85
C TYR A 621 -12.84 15.51 -8.80
N THR A 622 -12.57 14.96 -7.62
CA THR A 622 -12.50 13.51 -7.42
C THR A 622 -13.82 12.84 -7.80
N GLN A 623 -14.96 13.44 -7.43
CA GLN A 623 -16.29 12.93 -7.81
C GLN A 623 -16.54 13.00 -9.32
N LYS A 624 -16.17 14.10 -9.99
CA LYS A 624 -16.34 14.24 -11.45
C LYS A 624 -15.43 13.30 -12.23
N LEU A 625 -14.15 13.20 -11.85
CA LEU A 625 -13.17 12.27 -12.42
C LEU A 625 -13.65 10.83 -12.24
N PHE A 626 -14.08 10.47 -11.04
CA PHE A 626 -14.62 9.15 -10.75
C PHE A 626 -15.81 8.80 -11.66
N LYS A 627 -16.79 9.71 -11.78
CA LYS A 627 -17.94 9.53 -12.66
C LYS A 627 -17.52 9.39 -14.12
N TYR A 628 -16.56 10.19 -14.58
CA TYR A 628 -16.03 10.13 -15.94
C TYR A 628 -15.43 8.75 -16.26
N LEU A 629 -14.58 8.22 -15.37
CA LEU A 629 -13.93 6.92 -15.56
C LEU A 629 -14.93 5.76 -15.48
N LEU A 630 -15.92 5.85 -14.58
CA LEU A 630 -17.00 4.88 -14.51
C LEU A 630 -17.80 4.84 -15.83
N THR A 631 -18.17 6.01 -16.38
CA THR A 631 -18.89 6.08 -17.66
C THR A 631 -18.06 5.51 -18.82
N ARG A 632 -16.73 5.68 -18.83
CA ARG A 632 -15.86 5.04 -19.83
C ARG A 632 -15.91 3.52 -19.73
N THR A 633 -15.93 2.99 -18.51
CA THR A 633 -16.00 1.55 -18.24
C THR A 633 -17.37 1.00 -18.66
N GLU A 634 -18.46 1.66 -18.28
CA GLU A 634 -19.83 1.27 -18.65
C GLU A 634 -20.05 1.27 -20.17
N ARG A 635 -19.37 2.18 -20.90
CA ARG A 635 -19.40 2.25 -22.36
C ARG A 635 -18.43 1.29 -23.06
N GLY A 636 -17.66 0.50 -22.31
CA GLY A 636 -16.64 -0.41 -22.86
C GLY A 636 -15.46 0.30 -23.50
N VAL A 637 -15.28 1.61 -23.26
CA VAL A 637 -14.13 2.39 -23.75
C VAL A 637 -12.89 2.13 -22.89
N ALA A 638 -13.10 1.89 -21.59
CA ALA A 638 -12.06 1.41 -20.70
C ALA A 638 -12.18 -0.11 -20.54
N ALA A 639 -11.10 -0.83 -20.81
CA ALA A 639 -11.09 -2.28 -20.76
C ALA A 639 -11.12 -2.79 -19.32
N TYR A 640 -10.31 -2.27 -18.41
CA TYR A 640 -10.15 -2.88 -17.08
C TYR A 640 -10.95 -2.19 -15.99
N GLY A 641 -11.38 -0.96 -16.27
CA GLY A 641 -12.32 -0.24 -15.43
C GLY A 641 -11.80 0.15 -14.05
N GLU A 642 -10.48 0.21 -13.84
CA GLU A 642 -9.94 0.60 -12.54
C GLU A 642 -10.34 2.04 -12.18
N PRO A 643 -11.01 2.27 -11.04
CA PRO A 643 -11.07 3.60 -10.47
C PRO A 643 -9.68 3.93 -9.91
N PRO A 644 -9.05 5.05 -10.29
CA PRO A 644 -7.75 5.42 -9.78
C PRO A 644 -7.87 5.65 -8.27
N ALA A 645 -6.86 5.26 -7.50
CA ALA A 645 -6.72 5.69 -6.13
C ALA A 645 -6.16 7.12 -6.04
N LEU A 646 -6.60 8.00 -6.97
CA LEU A 646 -6.34 9.44 -6.98
C LEU A 646 -7.10 10.15 -5.83
N SER A 647 -6.98 9.62 -4.62
CA SER A 647 -7.19 10.38 -3.41
C SER A 647 -5.82 10.93 -2.98
N ASN A 648 -5.66 12.24 -3.09
CA ASN A 648 -4.84 13.10 -2.22
C ASN A 648 -3.50 13.68 -2.75
N SER A 649 -3.04 13.45 -3.98
CA SER A 649 -1.67 13.85 -4.36
C SER A 649 -1.51 15.10 -5.24
N LEU A 650 -2.57 15.89 -5.51
CA LEU A 650 -2.47 17.10 -6.34
C LEU A 650 -3.03 18.36 -5.65
N CYS A 651 -2.73 18.61 -4.37
CA CYS A 651 -3.41 19.67 -3.62
C CYS A 651 -2.44 20.67 -2.96
N LYS A 652 -2.52 21.95 -3.36
CA LYS A 652 -1.96 23.09 -2.60
C LYS A 652 -3.04 23.56 -1.62
N ARG A 653 -2.73 23.60 -0.32
CA ARG A 653 -3.68 24.03 0.73
C ARG A 653 -3.53 25.53 1.00
N GLU A 654 -4.58 26.29 0.72
CA GLU A 654 -4.76 27.65 1.25
C GLU A 654 -6.13 27.75 1.96
N GLY A 655 -6.16 28.29 3.18
CA GLY A 655 -7.41 28.74 3.84
C GLY A 655 -8.46 27.67 4.19
N GLY A 656 -8.08 26.40 4.41
CA GLY A 656 -9.01 25.35 4.91
C GLY A 656 -9.95 24.72 3.85
N VAL A 657 -9.97 25.22 2.61
CA VAL A 657 -10.66 24.60 1.47
C VAL A 657 -9.60 24.27 0.42
N CYS A 658 -9.29 22.99 0.20
CA CYS A 658 -8.35 22.62 -0.86
C CYS A 658 -8.99 22.87 -2.24
N ARG A 659 -8.53 23.92 -2.91
CA ARG A 659 -8.83 24.18 -4.32
C ARG A 659 -7.73 23.57 -5.17
N LEU A 660 -8.14 22.75 -6.12
CA LEU A 660 -7.28 22.16 -7.13
C LEU A 660 -7.14 23.14 -8.29
N GLU A 661 -5.89 23.49 -8.58
CA GLU A 661 -5.50 24.31 -9.72
C GLU A 661 -4.39 23.60 -10.48
N LEU A 662 -4.37 23.78 -11.80
CA LEU A 662 -3.25 23.32 -12.60
C LEU A 662 -2.02 24.17 -12.25
N SER A 663 -0.90 23.53 -11.96
CA SER A 663 0.40 24.22 -11.86
C SER A 663 0.69 24.97 -13.16
N SER A 664 1.47 26.05 -13.09
CA SER A 664 1.93 26.83 -14.26
C SER A 664 2.49 25.94 -15.37
N THR A 665 3.20 24.89 -14.99
CA THR A 665 3.80 23.86 -15.86
C THR A 665 2.77 23.13 -16.75
N PHE A 666 1.56 22.87 -16.26
CA PHE A 666 0.50 22.14 -16.97
C PHE A 666 -0.64 23.04 -17.46
N LEU A 667 -0.55 24.37 -17.32
CA LEU A 667 -1.45 25.31 -17.97
C LEU A 667 -1.38 25.28 -19.51
N PRO A 668 -0.20 25.12 -20.14
CA PRO A 668 -0.12 24.93 -21.59
C PRO A 668 -0.73 23.59 -22.02
N GLN A 669 -1.61 23.63 -23.03
CA GLN A 669 -2.22 22.41 -23.59
C GLN A 669 -1.16 21.45 -24.16
N ALA A 670 -0.08 22.00 -24.72
CA ALA A 670 1.04 21.20 -25.23
C ALA A 670 1.65 20.31 -24.15
N ASN A 671 1.83 20.81 -22.92
CA ASN A 671 2.42 20.04 -21.82
C ASN A 671 1.46 18.95 -21.33
N ARG A 672 0.14 19.21 -21.33
CA ARG A 672 -0.86 18.17 -21.05
C ARG A 672 -0.88 17.07 -22.11
N ASN A 673 -0.77 17.44 -23.39
CA ASN A 673 -0.65 16.47 -24.49
C ASN A 673 0.62 15.62 -24.33
N LYS A 674 1.75 16.22 -23.98
CA LYS A 674 3.00 15.48 -23.74
C LYS A 674 2.86 14.50 -22.58
N LEU A 675 2.20 14.89 -21.49
CA LEU A 675 1.90 13.99 -20.37
C LEU A 675 1.04 12.79 -20.83
N LEU A 676 -0.01 13.05 -21.61
CA LEU A 676 -0.85 11.98 -22.16
C LEU A 676 -0.04 11.04 -23.07
N GLN A 677 0.79 11.58 -23.96
CA GLN A 677 1.65 10.78 -24.84
C GLN A 677 2.68 9.96 -24.06
N TYR A 678 3.25 10.53 -23.00
CA TYR A 678 4.16 9.81 -22.10
C TYR A 678 3.46 8.57 -21.51
N ILE A 679 2.25 8.72 -20.96
CA ILE A 679 1.49 7.60 -20.38
C ILE A 679 1.14 6.56 -21.45
N LEU A 680 0.61 7.00 -22.59
CA LEU A 680 0.22 6.11 -23.69
C LEU A 680 1.39 5.33 -24.29
N GLY A 681 2.61 5.87 -24.20
CA GLY A 681 3.83 5.18 -24.63
C GLY A 681 4.01 3.82 -23.97
N PHE A 682 3.60 3.69 -22.70
CA PHE A 682 3.73 2.45 -21.90
C PHE A 682 2.53 1.50 -22.02
N SER A 683 1.40 1.95 -22.55
CA SER A 683 0.16 1.17 -22.59
C SER A 683 0.09 0.25 -23.81
N LEU A 684 -0.35 -0.99 -23.62
CA LEU A 684 -0.88 -1.80 -24.72
C LEU A 684 -2.15 -1.13 -25.23
N LEU A 685 -2.15 -0.72 -26.51
CA LEU A 685 -3.29 -0.07 -27.16
C LEU A 685 -4.28 -1.09 -27.71
#